data_AF-A0AA96GQF8-F1
#
_entry.id   AF-A0AA96GQF8-F1
#
_cell.length_a   1.000
_cell.length_b   1.000
_cell.length_c   1.000
_cell.angle_alpha   90.00
_cell.angle_beta   90.00
_cell.angle_gamma   90.00
#
_symmetry.space_group_name_H-M   'P 1'
#
loop_
_entity.id
_entity.type
_entity.pdbx_description
1 polymer ?
#
loop_
_entity_poly.entity_id
_entity_poly.type
_entity_poly.pdbx_seq_one_letter_code
_entity_poly.pdbx_strand_id
1 'polypeptide(L)'
;MKPHAFVAMPFGVKKDSQGTEIDFNRVYDELIKPALDEAGLDVFRADEEERAGDIRTDMFQELLIADLVVADLTIDNPNVWYELGVRHALRARGVVLICGGRVTTAFDLYTDRKLRYSIKNSGPDPATLEQEKKNLSSLVKATMESWHGRKVSPVYHLMPNLQEPDWKTLRIGDVREFWDQHEAWEARVNLARKSGYIGDVLVLADEAPIAAFRAEAWIKAGEALRKAEHFDFALEQLEHGLAIEPNNLRGLREQGICLQRLALAGSPSHSLDRARAHYRKVLDLYPLDAEAWALLGRVDKDAWIAAWRQSGRTAEQMREEAAYEDALLRGAIDSYAKAYRHNPSHYYSGINALTLMHLYRHLTNDARYDRDRETMAGAVRFAAECEPDEQQWFWSKATLGDLEVLIGTPETTKAAYKEAIAKNDKDWFALKSSCAQLQLLKDLDFRPDTVGAGLATFDRALQKLEKPDDRWRPRQVFLFSGHMIDAPERPTPRFPADKESIAAQKISEALKQLGAGPEDLALTQGACGGDLLFTEACQHRKVIVQWLQPFDEPAFIQKSVICRGEVWRNRYLAAKAKLTRGIRSAPEQLGPPPKGVDPFERCNLWLLYTALAYGVDKVHFICLWDGGGGDGPGGTAHMYQEVKGRTGNVTWIDSRNL
;
A
#
# COMPACT_ATOMS: atom_id res chain seq x y z
N MET A 1 1.27 -0.47 13.75
CA MET A 1 2.42 -0.61 14.68
C MET A 1 3.02 0.76 15.01
N LYS A 2 3.64 0.95 16.18
CA LYS A 2 4.33 2.19 16.56
C LYS A 2 5.71 2.28 15.86
N PRO A 3 6.25 3.46 15.50
CA PRO A 3 7.63 3.59 15.04
C PRO A 3 8.63 3.14 16.11
N HIS A 4 9.75 2.55 15.70
CA HIS A 4 10.74 1.98 16.61
C HIS A 4 11.79 3.03 17.03
N ALA A 5 12.00 3.19 18.35
CA ALA A 5 12.95 4.14 18.92
C ALA A 5 14.04 3.43 19.70
N PHE A 6 15.29 3.62 19.29
CA PHE A 6 16.47 3.18 20.02
C PHE A 6 17.01 4.29 20.93
N VAL A 7 17.24 3.98 22.20
CA VAL A 7 17.80 4.92 23.18
C VAL A 7 19.28 4.59 23.43
N ALA A 8 20.15 5.45 22.89
CA ALA A 8 21.59 5.44 23.09
C ALA A 8 21.94 6.28 24.34
N MET A 9 22.16 5.64 25.49
CA MET A 9 22.41 6.33 26.76
C MET A 9 23.34 5.55 27.69
N PRO A 10 23.98 6.22 28.68
CA PRO A 10 24.63 5.52 29.79
C PRO A 10 23.61 4.69 30.61
N PHE A 11 24.08 3.62 31.27
CA PHE A 11 23.24 2.76 32.13
C PHE A 11 23.66 2.83 33.60
N GLY A 12 22.69 2.63 34.51
CA GLY A 12 22.90 2.65 35.96
C GLY A 12 23.36 3.99 36.51
N VAL A 13 24.00 3.96 37.67
CA VAL A 13 24.51 5.18 38.34
C VAL A 13 25.90 5.52 37.80
N LYS A 14 26.06 6.74 37.27
CA LYS A 14 27.35 7.26 36.78
C LYS A 14 27.61 8.64 37.36
N LYS A 15 28.87 9.07 37.34
CA LYS A 15 29.29 10.39 37.79
C LYS A 15 29.50 11.32 36.60
N ASP A 16 29.04 12.55 36.73
CA ASP A 16 29.36 13.61 35.78
C ASP A 16 30.79 14.15 35.97
N SER A 17 31.20 15.11 35.13
CA SER A 17 32.51 15.77 35.21
C SER A 17 32.76 16.53 36.53
N GLN A 18 31.73 16.81 37.32
CA GLN A 18 31.80 17.46 38.63
C GLN A 18 31.73 16.46 39.79
N GLY A 19 31.61 15.17 39.49
CA GLY A 19 31.49 14.10 40.48
C GLY A 19 30.07 13.87 41.00
N THR A 20 29.06 14.56 40.46
CA THR A 20 27.64 14.37 40.82
C THR A 20 27.15 13.03 40.31
N GLU A 21 26.51 12.23 41.16
CA GLU A 21 25.91 10.97 40.76
C GLU A 21 24.58 11.19 40.04
N ILE A 22 24.40 10.51 38.91
CA ILE A 22 23.22 10.52 38.07
C ILE A 22 22.81 9.07 37.84
N ASP A 23 21.57 8.75 38.18
CA ASP A 23 20.92 7.48 37.94
C ASP A 23 20.21 7.50 36.58
N PHE A 24 20.86 6.89 35.59
CA PHE A 24 20.35 6.84 34.23
C PHE A 24 19.16 5.87 34.05
N ASN A 25 18.93 4.96 35.00
CA ASN A 25 17.72 4.13 34.98
C ASN A 25 16.51 4.99 35.31
N ARG A 26 16.63 5.88 36.31
CA ARG A 26 15.58 6.86 36.60
C ARG A 26 15.32 7.82 35.44
N VAL A 27 16.37 8.28 34.76
CA VAL A 27 16.20 9.10 33.55
C VAL A 27 15.41 8.36 32.46
N TYR A 28 15.72 7.08 32.23
CA TYR A 28 15.02 6.26 31.25
C TYR A 28 13.55 6.04 31.62
N ASP A 29 13.30 5.49 32.82
CA ASP A 29 11.98 5.06 33.28
C ASP A 29 11.04 6.22 33.60
N GLU A 30 11.57 7.31 34.17
CA GLU A 30 10.76 8.44 34.60
C GLU A 30 10.58 9.48 33.50
N LEU A 31 11.53 9.67 32.56
CA LEU A 31 11.49 10.73 31.55
C LEU A 31 11.44 10.21 30.11
N ILE A 32 12.45 9.47 29.66
CA ILE A 32 12.63 9.16 28.23
C ILE A 32 11.54 8.22 27.72
N LYS A 33 11.39 7.05 28.35
CA LYS A 33 10.44 6.02 27.90
C LYS A 33 8.99 6.53 27.92
N PRO A 34 8.48 7.16 29.01
CA PRO A 34 7.13 7.73 29.01
C PRO A 34 6.91 8.79 27.93
N ALA A 35 7.90 9.65 27.66
CA ALA A 35 7.77 10.69 26.65
C ALA A 35 7.72 10.14 25.22
N LEU A 36 8.51 9.09 24.94
CA LEU A 36 8.50 8.39 23.65
C LEU A 36 7.23 7.54 23.48
N ASP A 37 6.75 6.90 24.54
CA ASP A 37 5.46 6.20 24.54
C ASP A 37 4.29 7.15 24.25
N GLU A 38 4.26 8.33 24.88
CA GLU A 38 3.31 9.42 24.60
C GLU A 38 3.46 9.99 23.18
N ALA A 39 4.68 9.91 22.63
CA ALA A 39 4.94 10.22 21.24
C ALA A 39 4.46 9.14 20.26
N GLY A 40 4.02 7.99 20.77
CA GLY A 40 3.50 6.88 19.99
C GLY A 40 4.61 6.00 19.40
N LEU A 41 5.80 5.96 19.99
CA LEU A 41 6.89 5.07 19.58
C LEU A 41 6.96 3.82 20.48
N ASP A 42 7.49 2.73 19.93
CA ASP A 42 7.94 1.57 20.69
C ASP A 42 9.41 1.81 21.08
N VAL A 43 9.73 1.67 22.36
CA VAL A 43 11.00 2.17 22.93
C VAL A 43 11.87 1.01 23.35
N PHE A 44 13.12 1.03 22.89
CA PHE A 44 14.12 0.02 23.21
C PHE A 44 15.43 0.65 23.69
N ARG A 45 15.98 0.13 24.78
CA ARG A 45 17.32 0.47 25.30
C ARG A 45 18.20 -0.79 25.28
N ALA A 46 19.45 -0.64 24.87
CA ALA A 46 20.35 -1.77 24.59
C ALA A 46 20.60 -2.75 25.76
N ASP A 47 20.36 -2.34 27.01
CA ASP A 47 20.52 -3.17 28.21
C ASP A 47 19.24 -3.92 28.63
N GLU A 48 18.09 -3.70 27.95
CA GLU A 48 16.86 -4.47 28.15
C GLU A 48 16.89 -5.85 27.45
N GLU A 49 17.94 -6.15 26.67
CA GLU A 49 18.11 -7.43 25.98
C GLU A 49 18.66 -8.51 26.93
N GLU A 50 17.81 -9.42 27.41
CA GLU A 50 18.16 -10.50 28.33
C GLU A 50 18.91 -11.70 27.66
N ARG A 51 19.24 -11.61 26.37
CA ARG A 51 19.78 -12.74 25.58
C ARG A 51 21.30 -12.90 25.74
N ALA A 52 21.76 -14.16 25.66
CA ALA A 52 23.17 -14.47 25.54
C ALA A 52 23.66 -14.23 24.10
N GLY A 53 24.53 -13.23 23.89
CA GLY A 53 25.08 -12.82 22.58
C GLY A 53 26.09 -11.66 22.70
N ASP A 54 26.68 -11.22 21.59
CA ASP A 54 27.52 -10.00 21.57
C ASP A 54 26.62 -8.76 21.48
N ILE A 55 26.40 -8.08 22.61
CA ILE A 55 25.60 -6.86 22.77
C ILE A 55 25.89 -5.81 21.68
N ARG A 56 27.12 -5.80 21.14
CA ARG A 56 27.52 -4.85 20.09
C ARG A 56 26.83 -5.13 18.75
N THR A 57 26.57 -6.39 18.43
CA THR A 57 25.99 -6.80 17.15
C THR A 57 24.52 -6.39 17.03
N ASP A 58 23.76 -6.49 18.13
CA ASP A 58 22.37 -6.05 18.21
C ASP A 58 22.27 -4.51 18.19
N MET A 59 23.15 -3.81 18.90
CA MET A 59 23.23 -2.34 18.90
C MET A 59 23.45 -1.75 17.50
N PHE A 60 24.36 -2.30 16.70
CA PHE A 60 24.59 -1.80 15.32
C PHE A 60 23.37 -1.98 14.43
N GLN A 61 22.62 -3.07 14.63
CA GLN A 61 21.38 -3.29 13.90
C GLN A 61 20.38 -2.21 14.27
N GLU A 62 20.18 -1.95 15.55
CA GLU A 62 19.26 -0.90 16.03
C GLU A 62 19.59 0.48 15.47
N LEU A 63 20.88 0.85 15.44
CA LEU A 63 21.32 2.11 14.83
C LEU A 63 21.01 2.18 13.33
N LEU A 64 20.98 1.04 12.64
CA LEU A 64 20.62 0.96 11.22
C LEU A 64 19.11 1.00 11.00
N ILE A 65 18.33 0.20 11.77
CA ILE A 65 16.91 -0.06 11.50
C ILE A 65 15.95 0.90 12.23
N ALA A 66 16.33 1.43 13.40
CA ALA A 66 15.41 2.23 14.20
C ALA A 66 14.91 3.45 13.43
N ASP A 67 13.61 3.72 13.58
CA ASP A 67 12.98 4.90 13.01
C ASP A 67 13.52 6.15 13.73
N LEU A 68 13.79 6.08 15.03
CA LEU A 68 14.40 7.17 15.78
C LEU A 68 15.54 6.68 16.67
N VAL A 69 16.62 7.44 16.76
CA VAL A 69 17.63 7.29 17.82
C VAL A 69 17.55 8.50 18.75
N VAL A 70 17.35 8.26 20.04
CA VAL A 70 17.51 9.29 21.08
C VAL A 70 18.87 9.09 21.73
N ALA A 71 19.76 10.06 21.60
CA ALA A 71 21.10 10.01 22.19
C ALA A 71 21.17 10.91 23.43
N ASP A 72 21.43 10.32 24.59
CA ASP A 72 21.63 11.05 25.85
C ASP A 72 23.10 11.42 26.04
N LEU A 73 23.38 12.72 25.92
CA LEU A 73 24.70 13.33 26.00
C LEU A 73 24.95 14.03 27.36
N THR A 74 24.28 13.61 28.42
CA THR A 74 24.40 14.18 29.78
C THR A 74 25.81 14.07 30.35
N ILE A 75 26.51 12.99 30.04
CA ILE A 75 27.92 12.79 30.38
C ILE A 75 28.73 12.44 29.13
N ASP A 76 30.05 12.67 29.19
CA ASP A 76 30.97 12.30 28.12
C ASP A 76 31.19 10.77 28.12
N ASN A 77 30.26 10.03 27.50
CA ASN A 77 30.30 8.57 27.40
C ASN A 77 30.78 8.11 26.00
N PRO A 78 32.00 7.58 25.84
CA PRO A 78 32.56 7.15 24.56
C PRO A 78 31.67 6.20 23.74
N ASN A 79 30.87 5.36 24.39
CA ASN A 79 29.98 4.43 23.69
C ASN A 79 28.85 5.18 22.97
N VAL A 80 28.20 6.12 23.66
CA VAL A 80 27.12 6.94 23.07
C VAL A 80 27.66 7.80 21.92
N TRP A 81 28.89 8.33 22.04
CA TRP A 81 29.55 9.05 20.95
C TRP A 81 29.75 8.18 19.71
N TYR A 82 30.20 6.94 19.92
CA TYR A 82 30.43 5.99 18.86
C TYR A 82 29.13 5.59 18.15
N GLU A 83 28.10 5.24 18.93
CA GLU A 83 26.75 4.92 18.45
C GLU A 83 26.14 6.05 17.62
N LEU A 84 26.22 7.28 18.11
CA LEU A 84 25.74 8.47 17.40
C LEU A 84 26.49 8.70 16.08
N GLY A 85 27.81 8.52 16.07
CA GLY A 85 28.63 8.62 14.86
C GLY A 85 28.23 7.58 13.80
N VAL A 86 28.03 6.33 14.23
CA VAL A 86 27.53 5.25 13.37
C VAL A 86 26.15 5.59 12.80
N ARG A 87 25.21 6.05 13.65
CA ARG A 87 23.87 6.45 13.18
C ARG A 87 23.95 7.58 12.16
N HIS A 88 24.75 8.62 12.42
CA HIS A 88 24.96 9.71 11.46
C HIS A 88 25.53 9.24 10.13
N ALA A 89 26.39 8.21 10.12
CA ALA A 89 26.94 7.65 8.88
C ALA A 89 25.93 6.77 8.13
N LEU A 90 25.14 5.98 8.84
CA LEU A 90 24.20 5.02 8.24
C LEU A 90 22.86 5.63 7.83
N ARG A 91 22.40 6.69 8.50
CA ARG A 91 21.09 7.29 8.23
C ARG A 91 21.19 8.81 8.20
N ALA A 92 20.49 9.44 7.25
CA ALA A 92 20.52 10.88 7.08
C ALA A 92 19.68 11.63 8.12
N ARG A 93 18.89 10.92 8.93
CA ARG A 93 17.80 11.46 9.75
C ARG A 93 17.41 10.54 10.91
N GLY A 94 16.44 11.00 11.71
CA GLY A 94 15.91 10.27 12.85
C GLY A 94 16.85 10.23 14.04
N VAL A 95 17.38 11.38 14.43
CA VAL A 95 18.21 11.54 15.62
C VAL A 95 17.68 12.70 16.45
N VAL A 96 17.45 12.46 17.74
CA VAL A 96 17.16 13.49 18.74
C VAL A 96 18.23 13.45 19.80
N LEU A 97 18.85 14.59 20.05
CA LEU A 97 19.88 14.73 21.09
C LEU A 97 19.25 15.31 22.36
N ILE A 98 19.52 14.68 23.50
CA ILE A 98 19.11 15.17 24.82
C ILE A 98 20.32 15.34 25.74
N CYS A 99 20.21 16.20 26.76
CA CYS A 99 21.24 16.34 27.80
C CYS A 99 20.67 16.88 29.11
N GLY A 100 21.13 16.30 30.22
CA GLY A 100 20.84 16.75 31.57
C GLY A 100 21.88 17.77 32.05
N GLY A 101 21.43 18.94 32.50
CA GLY A 101 22.33 19.97 33.04
C GLY A 101 23.24 20.64 31.99
N ARG A 102 24.53 20.28 31.96
CA ARG A 102 25.55 20.94 31.13
C ARG A 102 25.50 20.45 29.67
N VAL A 103 25.60 21.37 28.71
CA VAL A 103 25.74 21.02 27.29
C VAL A 103 27.11 20.44 27.04
N THR A 104 27.17 19.32 26.33
CA THR A 104 28.42 18.81 25.80
C THR A 104 29.17 19.87 24.98
N THR A 105 30.50 19.89 25.13
CA THR A 105 31.41 20.82 24.43
C THR A 105 32.12 20.16 23.25
N ALA A 106 31.73 18.95 22.83
CA ALA A 106 32.33 18.32 21.67
C ALA A 106 32.09 19.17 20.42
N PHE A 107 33.18 19.48 19.70
CA PHE A 107 33.19 20.44 18.61
C PHE A 107 32.14 20.12 17.53
N ASP A 108 32.08 18.86 17.08
CA ASP A 108 31.21 18.43 15.98
C ASP A 108 29.72 18.41 16.30
N LEU A 109 29.35 18.41 17.60
CA LEU A 109 27.95 18.45 18.02
C LEU A 109 27.57 19.77 18.67
N TYR A 110 28.51 20.69 18.93
CA TYR A 110 28.25 21.87 19.75
C TYR A 110 27.07 22.72 19.24
N THR A 111 26.99 22.91 17.92
CA THR A 111 25.92 23.68 17.26
C THR A 111 24.58 22.96 17.16
N ASP A 112 24.55 21.65 17.39
CA ASP A 112 23.33 20.86 17.22
C ASP A 112 22.32 21.18 18.32
N ARG A 113 21.05 21.24 17.92
CA ARG A 113 19.96 21.46 18.87
C ARG A 113 19.82 20.25 19.79
N LYS A 114 19.88 20.49 21.09
CA LYS A 114 19.71 19.48 22.13
C LYS A 114 18.56 19.87 23.03
N LEU A 115 17.68 18.91 23.34
CA LEU A 115 16.68 19.13 24.37
C LEU A 115 17.35 18.99 25.74
N ARG A 116 17.08 19.95 26.63
CA ARG A 116 17.59 19.90 28.00
C ARG A 116 16.54 19.35 28.94
N TYR A 117 17.01 18.57 29.91
CA TYR A 117 16.22 18.19 31.08
C TYR A 117 16.98 18.51 32.37
N SER A 118 16.24 18.63 33.46
CA SER A 118 16.76 19.06 34.75
C SER A 118 17.07 17.84 35.62
N ILE A 119 18.21 17.86 36.31
CA ILE A 119 18.64 16.79 37.22
C ILE A 119 18.60 17.30 38.66
N LYS A 120 17.94 16.55 39.54
CA LYS A 120 17.87 16.81 40.98
C LYS A 120 17.83 15.48 41.74
N ASN A 121 18.55 15.39 42.85
CA ASN A 121 18.62 14.16 43.67
C ASN A 121 18.95 12.92 42.81
N SER A 122 19.99 13.03 41.99
CA SER A 122 20.49 11.96 41.12
C SER A 122 19.53 11.46 40.04
N GLY A 123 18.41 12.14 39.75
CA GLY A 123 17.49 11.77 38.66
C GLY A 123 16.78 12.98 38.08
N PRO A 124 15.75 12.80 37.22
CA PRO A 124 14.96 13.91 36.70
C PRO A 124 14.34 14.76 37.82
N ASP A 125 14.33 16.09 37.68
CA ASP A 125 13.71 16.98 38.68
C ASP A 125 12.18 16.82 38.66
N PRO A 126 11.56 16.36 39.76
CA PRO A 126 10.11 16.18 39.81
C PRO A 126 9.31 17.47 39.55
N ALA A 127 9.91 18.65 39.80
CA ALA A 127 9.24 19.93 39.56
C ALA A 127 9.07 20.25 38.07
N THR A 128 9.94 19.73 37.20
CA THR A 128 9.94 20.00 35.75
C THR A 128 9.59 18.79 34.90
N LEU A 129 9.62 17.59 35.48
CA LEU A 129 9.48 16.30 34.79
C LEU A 129 8.30 16.25 33.80
N GLU A 130 7.10 16.60 34.23
CA GLU A 130 5.90 16.54 33.36
C GLU A 130 5.98 17.49 32.17
N GLN A 131 6.57 18.67 32.36
CA GLN A 131 6.80 19.60 31.26
C GLN A 131 7.91 19.12 30.33
N GLU A 132 8.97 18.52 30.87
CA GLU A 132 10.10 17.99 30.10
C GLU A 132 9.70 16.76 29.27
N LYS A 133 8.84 15.87 29.81
CA LYS A 133 8.20 14.79 29.05
C LYS A 133 7.44 15.32 27.84
N LYS A 134 6.55 16.31 28.05
CA LYS A 134 5.78 16.93 26.97
C LYS A 134 6.68 17.61 25.93
N ASN A 135 7.75 18.26 26.37
CA ASN A 135 8.71 18.88 25.47
C ASN A 135 9.44 17.84 24.61
N LEU A 136 9.87 16.72 25.21
CA LEU A 136 10.52 15.62 24.49
C LEU A 136 9.54 14.96 23.52
N SER A 137 8.34 14.62 23.98
CA SER A 137 7.28 14.05 23.13
C SER A 137 6.96 14.96 21.94
N SER A 138 6.83 16.27 22.17
CA SER A 138 6.56 17.25 21.10
C SER A 138 7.72 17.39 20.12
N LEU A 139 8.96 17.41 20.61
CA LEU A 139 10.15 17.47 19.75
C LEU A 139 10.26 16.20 18.89
N VAL A 140 10.00 15.03 19.47
CA VAL A 140 10.02 13.75 18.78
C VAL A 140 8.93 13.71 17.71
N LYS A 141 7.67 14.07 18.03
CA LYS A 141 6.59 14.18 17.03
C LYS A 141 6.97 15.11 15.88
N ALA A 142 7.46 16.31 16.19
CA ALA A 142 7.90 17.25 15.16
C ALA A 142 9.08 16.74 14.32
N THR A 143 10.00 15.96 14.92
CA THR A 143 11.14 15.35 14.22
C THR A 143 10.67 14.24 13.28
N MET A 144 9.73 13.40 13.72
CA MET A 144 9.12 12.35 12.91
C MET A 144 8.22 12.93 11.81
N GLU A 145 7.54 14.05 12.04
CA GLU A 145 6.72 14.73 11.02
C GLU A 145 7.56 15.49 9.98
N SER A 146 8.66 16.12 10.41
CA SER A 146 9.58 16.86 9.52
C SER A 146 10.55 15.97 8.75
N TRP A 147 10.40 14.65 8.89
CA TRP A 147 11.26 13.60 8.36
C TRP A 147 11.57 13.76 6.87
N HIS A 148 10.65 14.29 6.06
CA HIS A 148 10.75 14.29 4.60
C HIS A 148 11.59 15.42 3.98
N GLY A 149 11.87 16.50 4.73
CA GLY A 149 12.47 17.71 4.14
C GLY A 149 13.89 18.04 4.58
N ARG A 150 14.35 17.54 5.74
CA ARG A 150 15.61 18.00 6.35
C ARG A 150 16.52 16.83 6.72
N LYS A 151 17.66 16.73 6.04
CA LYS A 151 18.78 15.89 6.50
C LYS A 151 19.29 16.47 7.82
N VAL A 152 19.24 15.67 8.89
CA VAL A 152 19.67 16.09 10.23
C VAL A 152 21.09 15.59 10.53
N SER A 153 21.50 14.48 9.89
CA SER A 153 22.87 13.99 10.01
C SER A 153 23.87 14.99 9.42
N PRO A 154 24.89 15.41 10.19
CA PRO A 154 26.00 16.23 9.69
C PRO A 154 26.70 15.59 8.50
N VAL A 155 26.82 14.26 8.47
CA VAL A 155 27.49 13.50 7.40
C VAL A 155 26.78 13.69 6.07
N TYR A 156 25.45 13.51 6.04
CA TYR A 156 24.66 13.66 4.82
C TYR A 156 24.40 15.12 4.43
N HIS A 157 24.55 16.05 5.38
CA HIS A 157 24.56 17.48 5.11
C HIS A 157 25.84 17.90 4.38
N LEU A 158 27.00 17.45 4.87
CA LEU A 158 28.31 17.76 4.29
C LEU A 158 28.60 16.96 3.00
N MET A 159 27.99 15.79 2.83
CA MET A 159 28.09 14.96 1.64
C MET A 159 26.71 14.79 0.97
N PRO A 160 26.26 15.77 0.16
CA PRO A 160 24.91 15.78 -0.38
C PRO A 160 24.60 14.60 -1.32
N ASN A 161 25.64 14.04 -1.95
CA ASN A 161 25.56 12.91 -2.87
C ASN A 161 25.68 11.53 -2.18
N LEU A 162 25.92 11.49 -0.86
CA LEU A 162 25.94 10.23 -0.13
C LEU A 162 24.52 9.66 -0.08
N GLN A 163 24.38 8.40 -0.50
CA GLN A 163 23.13 7.65 -0.42
C GLN A 163 23.12 6.83 0.87
N GLU A 164 21.96 6.74 1.53
CA GLU A 164 21.80 5.81 2.64
C GLU A 164 22.08 4.38 2.12
N PRO A 165 22.87 3.57 2.84
CA PRO A 165 23.14 2.22 2.41
C PRO A 165 21.84 1.41 2.35
N ASP A 166 21.79 0.44 1.44
CA ASP A 166 20.73 -0.55 1.45
C ASP A 166 20.90 -1.45 2.67
N TRP A 167 20.21 -1.09 3.74
CA TRP A 167 20.22 -1.78 5.02
C TRP A 167 19.80 -3.24 4.92
N LYS A 168 19.07 -3.66 3.87
CA LYS A 168 18.73 -5.08 3.62
C LYS A 168 19.95 -5.91 3.22
N THR A 169 20.94 -5.28 2.60
CA THR A 169 22.21 -5.94 2.21
C THR A 169 23.23 -5.92 3.35
N LEU A 170 23.07 -5.02 4.32
CA LEU A 170 23.90 -4.91 5.52
C LEU A 170 23.37 -5.81 6.66
N ARG A 171 22.99 -7.05 6.33
CA ARG A 171 22.52 -8.01 7.34
C ARG A 171 23.62 -8.28 8.36
N ILE A 172 23.27 -8.09 9.61
CA ILE A 172 24.16 -8.41 10.73
C ILE A 172 23.86 -9.84 11.17
N GLY A 173 24.84 -10.73 10.96
CA GLY A 173 24.62 -12.19 10.92
C GLY A 173 24.21 -12.87 12.23
N ASP A 174 24.37 -12.23 13.38
CA ASP A 174 23.99 -12.81 14.68
C ASP A 174 22.54 -12.45 15.10
N VAL A 175 21.89 -11.50 14.43
CA VAL A 175 20.49 -11.11 14.71
C VAL A 175 19.50 -11.97 13.91
N ARG A 176 19.75 -13.29 13.89
CA ARG A 176 19.04 -14.23 13.01
C ARG A 176 17.54 -14.23 13.23
N GLU A 177 17.08 -14.18 14.47
CA GLU A 177 15.65 -14.25 14.76
C GLU A 177 14.87 -13.05 14.20
N PHE A 178 15.44 -11.84 14.25
CA PHE A 178 14.86 -10.69 13.57
C PHE A 178 14.77 -11.01 12.08
N TRP A 179 15.88 -11.28 11.41
CA TRP A 179 15.86 -11.52 9.96
C TRP A 179 14.99 -12.72 9.53
N ASP A 180 14.89 -13.77 10.34
CA ASP A 180 14.00 -14.91 10.11
C ASP A 180 12.52 -14.51 10.21
N GLN A 181 12.14 -13.72 11.22
CA GLN A 181 10.78 -13.17 11.34
C GLN A 181 10.45 -12.25 10.15
N HIS A 182 11.43 -11.47 9.70
CA HIS A 182 11.29 -10.58 8.55
C HIS A 182 11.14 -11.34 7.24
N GLU A 183 11.96 -12.35 6.99
CA GLU A 183 11.86 -13.20 5.81
C GLU A 183 10.53 -13.95 5.80
N ALA A 184 10.07 -14.44 6.97
CA ALA A 184 8.78 -15.08 7.10
C ALA A 184 7.62 -14.10 6.84
N TRP A 185 7.71 -12.85 7.31
CA TRP A 185 6.74 -11.80 6.99
C TRP A 185 6.74 -11.46 5.50
N GLU A 186 7.91 -11.25 4.90
CA GLU A 186 8.04 -10.92 3.47
C GLU A 186 7.54 -12.06 2.58
N ALA A 187 7.82 -13.31 2.95
CA ALA A 187 7.29 -14.48 2.27
C ALA A 187 5.76 -14.51 2.27
N ARG A 188 5.12 -14.15 3.40
CA ARG A 188 3.65 -14.05 3.50
C ARG A 188 3.10 -12.91 2.66
N VAL A 189 3.70 -11.72 2.70
CA VAL A 189 3.31 -10.59 1.84
C VAL A 189 3.38 -10.99 0.36
N ASN A 190 4.47 -11.65 -0.05
CA ASN A 190 4.65 -12.11 -1.41
C ASN A 190 3.66 -13.21 -1.81
N LEU A 191 3.36 -14.14 -0.91
CA LEU A 191 2.35 -15.18 -1.13
C LEU A 191 0.96 -14.57 -1.29
N ALA A 192 0.52 -13.74 -0.34
CA ALA A 192 -0.76 -13.03 -0.39
C ALA A 192 -0.91 -12.21 -1.68
N ARG A 193 0.14 -11.47 -2.07
CA ARG A 193 0.17 -10.72 -3.34
C ARG A 193 0.02 -11.63 -4.56
N LYS A 194 0.74 -12.75 -4.61
CA LYS A 194 0.65 -13.73 -5.72
C LYS A 194 -0.72 -14.42 -5.78
N SER A 195 -1.34 -14.66 -4.62
CA SER A 195 -2.67 -15.24 -4.50
C SER A 195 -3.83 -14.25 -4.70
N GLY A 196 -3.53 -12.95 -4.83
CA GLY A 196 -4.55 -11.90 -4.98
C GLY A 196 -5.32 -11.59 -3.68
N TYR A 197 -4.81 -12.00 -2.52
CA TYR A 197 -5.41 -11.71 -1.22
C TYR A 197 -4.96 -10.34 -0.71
N ILE A 198 -5.45 -9.29 -1.36
CA ILE A 198 -5.04 -7.90 -1.08
C ILE A 198 -5.32 -7.51 0.39
N GLY A 199 -6.44 -7.96 0.96
CA GLY A 199 -6.77 -7.72 2.38
C GLY A 199 -5.70 -8.21 3.34
N ASP A 200 -5.08 -9.36 3.04
CA ASP A 200 -3.96 -9.90 3.83
C ASP A 200 -2.71 -9.03 3.71
N VAL A 201 -2.40 -8.56 2.50
CA VAL A 201 -1.25 -7.66 2.25
C VAL A 201 -1.39 -6.38 3.06
N LEU A 202 -2.60 -5.83 3.16
CA LEU A 202 -2.88 -4.61 3.93
C LEU A 202 -2.66 -4.80 5.43
N VAL A 203 -3.16 -5.90 6.01
CA VAL A 203 -2.91 -6.20 7.44
C VAL A 203 -1.41 -6.38 7.68
N LEU A 204 -0.73 -7.15 6.83
CA LEU A 204 0.71 -7.37 6.94
C LEU A 204 1.50 -6.07 6.75
N ALA A 205 1.02 -5.12 5.96
CA ALA A 205 1.65 -3.81 5.79
C ALA A 205 1.57 -2.97 7.07
N ASP A 206 0.41 -2.92 7.74
CA ASP A 206 0.24 -2.21 9.02
C ASP A 206 1.05 -2.83 10.16
N GLU A 207 1.34 -4.12 10.01
CA GLU A 207 2.10 -4.96 10.93
C GLU A 207 3.57 -5.10 10.54
N ALA A 208 4.07 -4.35 9.55
CA ALA A 208 5.50 -4.43 9.28
C ALA A 208 6.29 -3.79 10.45
N PRO A 209 7.38 -4.45 10.89
CA PRO A 209 8.09 -4.13 12.13
C PRO A 209 8.83 -2.79 12.13
N ILE A 210 9.22 -2.28 10.96
CA ILE A 210 9.89 -0.97 10.81
C ILE A 210 9.29 -0.18 9.66
N ALA A 211 9.40 1.16 9.71
CA ALA A 211 8.73 2.05 8.75
C ALA A 211 9.06 1.74 7.30
N ALA A 212 10.32 1.45 6.96
CA ALA A 212 10.73 1.15 5.59
C ALA A 212 10.02 -0.10 5.02
N PHE A 213 9.84 -1.16 5.82
CA PHE A 213 9.08 -2.33 5.38
C PHE A 213 7.59 -2.04 5.24
N ARG A 214 7.02 -1.21 6.11
CA ARG A 214 5.62 -0.76 5.99
C ARG A 214 5.43 -0.01 4.68
N ALA A 215 6.34 0.89 4.36
CA ALA A 215 6.33 1.65 3.12
C ALA A 215 6.33 0.75 1.89
N GLU A 216 7.26 -0.21 1.84
CA GLU A 216 7.33 -1.16 0.74
C GLU A 216 6.07 -2.03 0.63
N ALA A 217 5.53 -2.51 1.75
CA ALA A 217 4.33 -3.33 1.78
C ALA A 217 3.09 -2.56 1.31
N TRP A 218 2.91 -1.31 1.76
CA TRP A 218 1.84 -0.44 1.28
C TRP A 218 1.97 -0.13 -0.22
N ILE A 219 3.19 0.10 -0.73
CA ILE A 219 3.41 0.27 -2.17
C ILE A 219 3.04 -1.01 -2.95
N LYS A 220 3.42 -2.20 -2.44
CA LYS A 220 3.02 -3.49 -3.02
C LYS A 220 1.49 -3.69 -2.97
N ALA A 221 0.84 -3.28 -1.89
CA ALA A 221 -0.62 -3.34 -1.75
C ALA A 221 -1.31 -2.40 -2.75
N GLY A 222 -0.83 -1.16 -2.87
CA GLY A 222 -1.31 -0.18 -3.83
C GLY A 222 -1.19 -0.64 -5.28
N GLU A 223 -0.06 -1.25 -5.66
CA GLU A 223 0.10 -1.87 -6.98
C GLU A 223 -0.91 -3.00 -7.21
N ALA A 224 -1.15 -3.84 -6.21
CA ALA A 224 -2.11 -4.94 -6.31
C ALA A 224 -3.56 -4.42 -6.45
N LEU A 225 -3.95 -3.42 -5.66
CA LEU A 225 -5.23 -2.71 -5.75
C LEU A 225 -5.41 -2.05 -7.12
N ARG A 226 -4.36 -1.39 -7.63
CA ARG A 226 -4.37 -0.79 -8.96
C ARG A 226 -4.58 -1.83 -10.06
N LYS A 227 -3.92 -3.00 -9.97
CA LYS A 227 -4.11 -4.12 -10.92
C LYS A 227 -5.53 -4.71 -10.83
N ALA A 228 -6.15 -4.64 -9.66
CA ALA A 228 -7.56 -4.98 -9.44
C ALA A 228 -8.54 -3.87 -9.83
N GLU A 229 -8.05 -2.74 -10.36
CA GLU A 229 -8.82 -1.55 -10.78
C GLU A 229 -9.50 -0.78 -9.64
N HIS A 230 -9.02 -0.96 -8.40
CA HIS A 230 -9.46 -0.20 -7.22
C HIS A 230 -8.57 1.03 -7.00
N PHE A 231 -8.60 1.97 -7.96
CA PHE A 231 -7.63 3.07 -8.04
C PHE A 231 -7.65 4.06 -6.86
N ASP A 232 -8.82 4.32 -6.28
CA ASP A 232 -8.98 5.26 -5.17
C ASP A 232 -8.29 4.72 -3.91
N PHE A 233 -8.63 3.48 -3.54
CA PHE A 233 -7.99 2.81 -2.41
C PHE A 233 -6.51 2.50 -2.69
N ALA A 234 -6.14 2.18 -3.93
CA ALA A 234 -4.73 2.05 -4.32
C ALA A 234 -3.93 3.33 -4.07
N LEU A 235 -4.50 4.49 -4.42
CA LEU A 235 -3.88 5.79 -4.23
C LEU A 235 -3.62 6.08 -2.75
N GLU A 236 -4.60 5.81 -1.88
CA GLU A 236 -4.45 5.95 -0.43
C GLU A 236 -3.28 5.12 0.11
N GLN A 237 -3.19 3.84 -0.27
CA GLN A 237 -2.10 2.96 0.19
C GLN A 237 -0.74 3.42 -0.35
N LEU A 238 -0.68 3.87 -1.61
CA LEU A 238 0.54 4.45 -2.18
C LEU A 238 0.95 5.72 -1.43
N GLU A 239 0.00 6.56 -1.04
CA GLU A 239 0.26 7.77 -0.25
C GLU A 239 0.77 7.43 1.15
N HIS A 240 0.28 6.37 1.82
CA HIS A 240 0.87 5.89 3.07
C HIS A 240 2.33 5.45 2.89
N GLY A 241 2.63 4.68 1.84
CA GLY A 241 4.00 4.26 1.57
C GLY A 241 4.94 5.41 1.21
N LEU A 242 4.49 6.32 0.36
CA LEU A 242 5.25 7.51 -0.06
C LEU A 242 5.35 8.57 1.06
N ALA A 243 4.42 8.58 2.01
CA ALA A 243 4.55 9.36 3.23
C ALA A 243 5.67 8.85 4.13
N ILE A 244 6.23 7.66 3.90
CA ILE A 244 7.46 7.22 4.57
C ILE A 244 8.66 7.36 3.63
N GLU A 245 8.53 6.88 2.40
CA GLU A 245 9.57 6.92 1.37
C GLU A 245 9.16 7.84 0.19
N PRO A 246 9.24 9.17 0.32
CA PRO A 246 8.70 10.12 -0.67
C PRO A 246 9.41 10.07 -2.02
N ASN A 247 10.63 9.53 -2.05
CA ASN A 247 11.43 9.38 -3.25
C ASN A 247 11.40 7.93 -3.78
N ASN A 248 10.48 7.08 -3.32
CA ASN A 248 10.37 5.73 -3.88
C ASN A 248 9.84 5.80 -5.32
N LEU A 249 10.73 5.67 -6.31
CA LEU A 249 10.40 5.83 -7.73
C LEU A 249 9.27 4.90 -8.18
N ARG A 250 9.22 3.66 -7.67
CA ARG A 250 8.14 2.71 -7.99
C ARG A 250 6.80 3.21 -7.46
N GLY A 251 6.74 3.59 -6.18
CA GLY A 251 5.54 4.16 -5.58
C GLY A 251 5.05 5.42 -6.32
N LEU A 252 5.98 6.31 -6.67
CA LEU A 252 5.68 7.55 -7.41
C LEU A 252 5.09 7.26 -8.80
N ARG A 253 5.61 6.28 -9.53
CA ARG A 253 5.07 5.87 -10.84
C ARG A 253 3.66 5.31 -10.70
N GLU A 254 3.43 4.40 -9.74
CA GLU A 254 2.12 3.79 -9.48
C GLU A 254 1.08 4.84 -9.02
N GLN A 255 1.50 5.82 -8.21
CA GLN A 255 0.64 6.94 -7.78
C GLN A 255 0.14 7.74 -8.98
N GLY A 256 1.03 8.06 -9.93
CA GLY A 256 0.67 8.77 -11.15
C GLY A 256 -0.32 8.00 -12.02
N ILE A 257 -0.19 6.66 -12.08
CA ILE A 257 -1.15 5.82 -12.82
C ILE A 257 -2.53 5.89 -12.16
N CYS A 258 -2.61 5.82 -10.83
CA CYS A 258 -3.88 5.95 -10.12
C CYS A 258 -4.52 7.32 -10.35
N LEU A 259 -3.74 8.41 -10.26
CA LEU A 259 -4.22 9.77 -10.55
C LEU A 259 -4.78 9.90 -11.97
N GLN A 260 -4.09 9.35 -12.96
CA GLN A 260 -4.55 9.33 -14.36
C GLN A 260 -5.85 8.55 -14.50
N ARG A 261 -5.95 7.35 -13.92
CA ARG A 261 -7.13 6.49 -14.04
C ARG A 261 -8.35 7.10 -13.36
N LEU A 262 -8.19 7.69 -12.18
CA LEU A 262 -9.26 8.41 -11.47
C LEU A 262 -9.74 9.63 -12.26
N ALA A 263 -8.82 10.38 -12.88
CA ALA A 263 -9.17 11.50 -13.75
C ALA A 263 -9.99 11.06 -14.97
N LEU A 264 -9.60 9.97 -15.63
CA LEU A 264 -10.34 9.41 -16.78
C LEU A 264 -11.71 8.85 -16.40
N ALA A 265 -11.86 8.36 -15.17
CA ALA A 265 -13.14 7.95 -14.62
C ALA A 265 -14.04 9.13 -14.21
N GLY A 266 -13.56 10.39 -14.30
CA GLY A 266 -14.30 11.57 -13.87
C GLY A 266 -14.44 11.70 -12.36
N SER A 267 -13.53 11.10 -11.59
CA SER A 267 -13.58 11.13 -10.12
C SER A 267 -13.39 12.56 -9.61
N PRO A 268 -14.18 13.01 -8.59
CA PRO A 268 -14.04 14.35 -8.03
C PRO A 268 -12.61 14.64 -7.59
N SER A 269 -12.11 15.87 -7.79
CA SER A 269 -10.76 16.30 -7.38
C SER A 269 -9.59 15.62 -8.11
N HIS A 270 -9.85 14.84 -9.16
CA HIS A 270 -8.84 14.25 -10.02
C HIS A 270 -8.93 14.82 -11.44
N SER A 271 -7.78 15.20 -12.00
CA SER A 271 -7.64 15.73 -13.35
C SER A 271 -6.37 15.24 -14.01
N LEU A 272 -6.34 15.20 -15.35
CA LEU A 272 -5.14 14.86 -16.10
C LEU A 272 -4.01 15.88 -15.85
N ASP A 273 -4.35 17.15 -15.56
CA ASP A 273 -3.37 18.17 -15.17
C ASP A 273 -2.69 17.83 -13.84
N ARG A 274 -3.41 17.28 -12.86
CA ARG A 274 -2.84 16.80 -11.60
C ARG A 274 -1.88 15.64 -11.84
N ALA A 275 -2.26 14.66 -12.67
CA ALA A 275 -1.38 13.55 -13.04
C ALA A 275 -0.13 14.04 -13.81
N ARG A 276 -0.27 15.01 -14.70
CA ARG A 276 0.83 15.65 -15.44
C ARG A 276 1.79 16.36 -14.49
N ALA A 277 1.26 17.18 -13.58
CA ALA A 277 2.06 17.91 -12.60
C ALA A 277 2.81 16.96 -11.67
N HIS A 278 2.20 15.82 -11.31
CA HIS A 278 2.86 14.76 -10.56
C HIS A 278 4.07 14.20 -11.31
N TYR A 279 3.91 13.73 -12.55
CA TYR A 279 5.04 13.16 -13.31
C TYR A 279 6.14 14.18 -13.60
N ARG A 280 5.82 15.47 -13.78
CA ARG A 280 6.85 16.52 -13.90
C ARG A 280 7.72 16.60 -12.64
N LYS A 281 7.12 16.57 -11.45
CA LYS A 281 7.88 16.52 -10.18
C LYS A 281 8.72 15.25 -10.04
N VAL A 282 8.20 14.11 -10.49
CA VAL A 282 8.99 12.86 -10.51
C VAL A 282 10.21 13.02 -11.43
N LEU A 283 10.04 13.66 -12.59
CA LEU A 283 11.12 13.90 -13.55
C LEU A 283 12.12 14.98 -13.09
N ASP A 284 11.72 15.90 -12.21
CA ASP A 284 12.68 16.82 -11.55
C ASP A 284 13.68 16.03 -10.67
N LEU A 285 13.23 14.93 -10.06
CA LEU A 285 14.07 14.03 -9.25
C LEU A 285 14.80 12.98 -10.10
N TYR A 286 14.15 12.49 -11.16
CA TYR A 286 14.62 11.39 -12.00
C TYR A 286 14.56 11.75 -13.50
N PRO A 287 15.38 12.71 -13.96
CA PRO A 287 15.24 13.31 -15.30
C PRO A 287 15.51 12.34 -16.46
N LEU A 288 16.23 11.25 -16.22
CA LEU A 288 16.56 10.24 -17.23
C LEU A 288 15.64 9.01 -17.18
N ASP A 289 14.59 9.05 -16.35
CA ASP A 289 13.73 7.88 -16.15
C ASP A 289 12.76 7.65 -17.31
N ALA A 290 13.06 6.66 -18.15
CA ALA A 290 12.30 6.38 -19.36
C ALA A 290 10.83 6.02 -19.08
N GLU A 291 10.55 5.28 -18.01
CA GLU A 291 9.18 4.87 -17.64
C GLU A 291 8.36 6.08 -17.17
N ALA A 292 8.90 6.96 -16.32
CA ALA A 292 8.21 8.18 -15.91
C ALA A 292 7.90 9.11 -17.10
N TRP A 293 8.85 9.27 -18.04
CA TRP A 293 8.61 10.00 -19.30
C TRP A 293 7.52 9.33 -20.15
N ALA A 294 7.50 8.01 -20.26
CA ALA A 294 6.48 7.28 -21.01
C ALA A 294 5.09 7.41 -20.38
N LEU A 295 5.02 7.37 -19.05
CA LEU A 295 3.77 7.58 -18.30
C LEU A 295 3.26 9.02 -18.42
N LEU A 296 4.15 10.02 -18.42
CA LEU A 296 3.80 11.40 -18.77
C LEU A 296 3.24 11.50 -20.19
N GLY A 297 3.91 10.87 -21.17
CA GLY A 297 3.44 10.80 -22.55
C GLY A 297 2.06 10.15 -22.67
N ARG A 298 1.77 9.14 -21.84
CA ARG A 298 0.46 8.51 -21.74
C ARG A 298 -0.61 9.48 -21.23
N VAL A 299 -0.31 10.24 -20.17
CA VAL A 299 -1.22 11.27 -19.63
C VAL A 299 -1.53 12.33 -20.69
N ASP A 300 -0.51 12.80 -21.42
CA ASP A 300 -0.68 13.80 -22.47
C ASP A 300 -1.45 13.26 -23.67
N LYS A 301 -1.20 12.00 -24.06
CA LYS A 301 -1.97 11.31 -25.10
C LYS A 301 -3.44 11.17 -24.70
N ASP A 302 -3.73 10.79 -23.47
CA ASP A 302 -5.09 10.68 -22.98
C ASP A 302 -5.78 12.05 -22.91
N ALA A 303 -5.06 13.11 -22.56
CA ALA A 303 -5.59 14.48 -22.61
C ALA A 303 -5.94 14.93 -24.03
N TRP A 304 -5.07 14.63 -25.01
CA TRP A 304 -5.37 14.85 -26.43
C TRP A 304 -6.60 14.07 -26.87
N ILE A 305 -6.70 12.77 -26.55
CA ILE A 305 -7.86 11.94 -26.87
C ILE A 305 -9.15 12.51 -26.26
N ALA A 306 -9.13 12.91 -24.99
CA ALA A 306 -10.29 13.47 -24.31
C ALA A 306 -10.78 14.79 -24.94
N ALA A 307 -9.87 15.60 -25.51
CA ALA A 307 -10.22 16.85 -26.15
C ALA A 307 -11.06 16.65 -27.43
N TRP A 308 -10.71 15.66 -28.27
CA TRP A 308 -11.41 15.44 -29.54
C TRP A 308 -12.49 14.36 -29.49
N ARG A 309 -12.36 13.32 -28.67
CA ARG A 309 -13.24 12.13 -28.62
C ARG A 309 -14.45 12.33 -27.72
N GLN A 310 -15.30 13.30 -28.07
CA GLN A 310 -16.51 13.64 -27.31
C GLN A 310 -17.76 12.94 -27.88
N SER A 311 -18.70 12.60 -27.01
CA SER A 311 -19.97 11.98 -27.40
C SER A 311 -20.80 12.92 -28.28
N GLY A 312 -21.34 12.41 -29.40
CA GLY A 312 -22.21 13.15 -30.31
C GLY A 312 -21.49 13.80 -31.51
N ARG A 313 -20.16 13.72 -31.59
CA ARG A 313 -19.38 14.15 -32.76
C ARG A 313 -19.41 13.10 -33.88
N THR A 314 -19.42 13.54 -35.13
CA THR A 314 -19.20 12.66 -36.30
C THR A 314 -17.72 12.26 -36.40
N ALA A 315 -17.40 11.21 -37.16
CA ALA A 315 -16.01 10.81 -37.38
C ALA A 315 -15.17 11.92 -38.03
N GLU A 316 -15.79 12.75 -38.88
CA GLU A 316 -15.12 13.88 -39.53
C GLU A 316 -14.81 15.00 -38.53
N GLN A 317 -15.77 15.38 -37.69
CA GLN A 317 -15.56 16.34 -36.60
C GLN A 317 -14.50 15.86 -35.61
N MET A 318 -14.49 14.56 -35.26
CA MET A 318 -13.45 14.00 -34.40
C MET A 318 -12.05 14.15 -35.00
N ARG A 319 -11.90 13.98 -36.32
CA ARG A 319 -10.61 14.17 -37.01
C ARG A 319 -10.19 15.63 -37.06
N GLU A 320 -11.10 16.53 -37.38
CA GLU A 320 -10.82 17.98 -37.40
C GLU A 320 -10.36 18.47 -36.03
N GLU A 321 -11.06 18.08 -34.97
CA GLU A 321 -10.71 18.43 -33.59
C GLU A 321 -9.39 17.78 -33.16
N ALA A 322 -9.14 16.53 -33.54
CA ALA A 322 -7.87 15.86 -33.26
C ALA A 322 -6.68 16.56 -33.93
N ALA A 323 -6.88 17.10 -35.14
CA ALA A 323 -5.90 17.90 -35.87
C ALA A 323 -5.74 19.31 -35.29
N TYR A 324 -6.83 19.92 -34.80
CA TYR A 324 -6.81 21.23 -34.16
C TYR A 324 -6.04 21.20 -32.83
N GLU A 325 -6.21 20.15 -32.03
CA GLU A 325 -5.54 19.94 -30.73
C GLU A 325 -4.09 19.42 -30.87
N ASP A 326 -3.38 19.86 -31.91
CA ASP A 326 -2.05 19.38 -32.26
C ASP A 326 -0.98 19.67 -31.18
N ALA A 327 -1.20 20.67 -30.33
CA ALA A 327 -0.29 21.05 -29.27
C ALA A 327 -0.22 19.97 -28.19
N LEU A 328 -1.35 19.37 -27.81
CA LEU A 328 -1.41 18.25 -26.89
C LEU A 328 -0.76 17.00 -27.50
N LEU A 329 -1.02 16.76 -28.79
CA LEU A 329 -0.40 15.66 -29.54
C LEU A 329 1.13 15.79 -29.58
N ARG A 330 1.66 16.99 -29.86
CA ARG A 330 3.11 17.26 -29.82
C ARG A 330 3.71 17.07 -28.43
N GLY A 331 3.01 17.47 -27.37
CA GLY A 331 3.45 17.23 -26.00
C GLY A 331 3.61 15.74 -25.67
N ALA A 332 2.64 14.93 -26.09
CA ALA A 332 2.71 13.47 -25.95
C ALA A 332 3.86 12.86 -26.77
N ILE A 333 4.05 13.30 -28.02
CA ILE A 333 5.17 12.88 -28.88
C ILE A 333 6.52 13.18 -28.21
N ASP A 334 6.71 14.40 -27.70
CA ASP A 334 7.96 14.82 -27.05
C ASP A 334 8.28 13.93 -25.83
N SER A 335 7.30 13.69 -24.97
CA SER A 335 7.47 12.86 -23.77
C SER A 335 7.85 11.41 -24.12
N TYR A 336 7.13 10.76 -25.05
CA TYR A 336 7.46 9.40 -25.49
C TYR A 336 8.80 9.32 -26.23
N ALA A 337 9.12 10.30 -27.07
CA ALA A 337 10.38 10.32 -27.81
C ALA A 337 11.58 10.55 -26.88
N LYS A 338 11.43 11.37 -25.83
CA LYS A 338 12.43 11.52 -24.76
C LYS A 338 12.64 10.22 -24.00
N ALA A 339 11.56 9.56 -23.56
CA ALA A 339 11.63 8.25 -22.91
C ALA A 339 12.48 7.26 -23.74
N TYR A 340 12.16 7.14 -25.03
CA TYR A 340 12.84 6.20 -25.91
C TYR A 340 14.32 6.56 -26.16
N ARG A 341 14.63 7.86 -26.31
CA ARG A 341 16.02 8.31 -26.49
C ARG A 341 16.87 8.11 -25.22
N HIS A 342 16.26 8.19 -24.03
CA HIS A 342 16.96 7.89 -22.77
C HIS A 342 17.19 6.39 -22.58
N ASN A 343 16.27 5.55 -23.05
CA ASN A 343 16.44 4.11 -23.00
C ASN A 343 15.93 3.43 -24.30
N PRO A 344 16.80 3.18 -25.29
CA PRO A 344 16.40 2.57 -26.56
C PRO A 344 15.88 1.13 -26.46
N SER A 345 16.09 0.41 -25.34
CA SER A 345 15.44 -0.89 -25.14
C SER A 345 13.95 -0.75 -24.78
N HIS A 346 13.50 0.46 -24.42
CA HIS A 346 12.13 0.74 -24.01
C HIS A 346 11.19 0.92 -25.23
N TYR A 347 11.07 -0.13 -26.04
CA TYR A 347 10.31 -0.12 -27.30
C TYR A 347 8.85 0.31 -27.12
N TYR A 348 8.23 0.11 -25.94
CA TYR A 348 6.89 0.62 -25.62
C TYR A 348 6.78 2.13 -25.83
N SER A 349 7.76 2.90 -25.35
CA SER A 349 7.78 4.35 -25.56
C SER A 349 8.06 4.71 -27.02
N GLY A 350 8.95 3.97 -27.68
CA GLY A 350 9.29 4.17 -29.08
C GLY A 350 8.11 3.96 -30.03
N ILE A 351 7.34 2.88 -29.85
CA ILE A 351 6.17 2.61 -30.70
C ILE A 351 5.03 3.59 -30.47
N ASN A 352 4.83 4.06 -29.23
CA ASN A 352 3.86 5.12 -28.96
C ASN A 352 4.30 6.46 -29.58
N ALA A 353 5.58 6.84 -29.49
CA ALA A 353 6.11 8.01 -30.19
C ALA A 353 5.89 7.91 -31.69
N LEU A 354 6.28 6.78 -32.32
CA LEU A 354 6.07 6.54 -33.74
C LEU A 354 4.60 6.64 -34.14
N THR A 355 3.71 6.01 -33.37
CA THR A 355 2.28 6.05 -33.66
C THR A 355 1.76 7.48 -33.67
N LEU A 356 2.10 8.28 -32.65
CA LEU A 356 1.67 9.66 -32.55
C LEU A 356 2.31 10.56 -33.62
N MET A 357 3.57 10.32 -34.01
CA MET A 357 4.22 11.04 -35.13
C MET A 357 3.54 10.74 -36.48
N HIS A 358 3.16 9.47 -36.71
CA HIS A 358 2.40 9.08 -37.91
C HIS A 358 1.01 9.73 -37.92
N LEU A 359 0.30 9.73 -36.79
CA LEU A 359 -0.98 10.42 -36.65
C LEU A 359 -0.84 11.93 -36.85
N TYR A 360 0.20 12.56 -36.32
CA TYR A 360 0.48 13.98 -36.53
C TYR A 360 0.64 14.29 -38.02
N ARG A 361 1.46 13.51 -38.75
CA ARG A 361 1.62 13.66 -40.19
C ARG A 361 0.29 13.50 -40.94
N HIS A 362 -0.50 12.48 -40.58
CA HIS A 362 -1.80 12.19 -41.19
C HIS A 362 -2.82 13.31 -40.99
N LEU A 363 -2.92 13.83 -39.76
CA LEU A 363 -3.93 14.82 -39.38
C LEU A 363 -3.58 16.23 -39.83
N THR A 364 -2.30 16.60 -39.80
CA THR A 364 -1.86 18.00 -40.01
C THR A 364 -1.17 18.23 -41.36
N ASN A 365 -0.79 17.16 -42.05
CA ASN A 365 0.06 17.22 -43.24
C ASN A 365 1.41 17.97 -43.00
N ASP A 366 1.93 17.98 -41.78
CA ASP A 366 3.24 18.55 -41.42
C ASP A 366 4.32 17.46 -41.30
N ALA A 367 5.44 17.66 -42.01
CA ALA A 367 6.53 16.70 -42.18
C ALA A 367 7.64 16.77 -41.12
N ARG A 368 7.50 17.58 -40.06
CA ARG A 368 8.59 17.83 -39.09
C ARG A 368 9.18 16.59 -38.42
N TYR A 369 8.40 15.52 -38.28
CA TYR A 369 8.84 14.26 -37.65
C TYR A 369 9.24 13.18 -38.66
N ASP A 370 9.23 13.44 -39.96
CA ASP A 370 9.45 12.38 -40.97
C ASP A 370 10.84 11.72 -40.81
N ARG A 371 11.89 12.50 -40.55
CA ARG A 371 13.24 11.97 -40.26
C ARG A 371 13.27 11.12 -38.99
N ASP A 372 12.61 11.58 -37.94
CA ASP A 372 12.54 10.86 -36.65
C ASP A 372 11.77 9.54 -36.82
N ARG A 373 10.66 9.55 -37.57
CA ARG A 373 9.87 8.35 -37.89
C ARG A 373 10.70 7.28 -38.60
N GLU A 374 11.42 7.66 -39.65
CA GLU A 374 12.29 6.74 -40.39
C GLU A 374 13.39 6.15 -39.50
N THR A 375 14.07 7.01 -38.72
CA THR A 375 15.16 6.60 -37.85
C THR A 375 14.67 5.69 -36.71
N MET A 376 13.58 6.07 -36.04
CA MET A 376 13.05 5.35 -34.90
C MET A 376 12.38 4.03 -35.30
N ALA A 377 11.79 3.92 -36.49
CA ALA A 377 11.14 2.68 -36.94
C ALA A 377 12.10 1.48 -36.94
N GLY A 378 13.30 1.65 -37.50
CA GLY A 378 14.32 0.61 -37.49
C GLY A 378 14.83 0.28 -36.08
N ALA A 379 15.04 1.31 -35.26
CA ALA A 379 15.51 1.14 -33.89
C ALA A 379 14.48 0.41 -33.01
N VAL A 380 13.19 0.78 -33.10
CA VAL A 380 12.10 0.16 -32.33
C VAL A 380 11.93 -1.30 -32.74
N ARG A 381 12.02 -1.59 -34.04
CA ARG A 381 12.00 -2.96 -34.55
C ARG A 381 13.11 -3.80 -33.93
N PHE A 382 14.35 -3.32 -34.00
CA PHE A 382 15.51 -4.00 -33.45
C PHE A 382 15.37 -4.23 -31.93
N ALA A 383 14.95 -3.20 -31.19
CA ALA A 383 14.74 -3.31 -29.75
C ALA A 383 13.69 -4.36 -29.38
N ALA A 384 12.55 -4.39 -30.09
CA ALA A 384 11.49 -5.37 -29.84
C ALA A 384 11.88 -6.80 -30.28
N GLU A 385 12.65 -6.96 -31.36
CA GLU A 385 13.17 -8.26 -31.80
C GLU A 385 14.20 -8.84 -30.83
N CYS A 386 14.93 -7.98 -30.11
CA CYS A 386 15.95 -8.35 -29.14
C CYS A 386 15.44 -8.51 -27.70
N GLU A 387 14.13 -8.48 -27.43
CA GLU A 387 13.58 -8.64 -26.08
C GLU A 387 13.97 -9.98 -25.43
N PRO A 388 14.82 -9.99 -24.38
CA PRO A 388 15.27 -11.23 -23.75
C PRO A 388 14.25 -11.82 -22.76
N ASP A 389 13.34 -11.03 -22.20
CA ASP A 389 12.40 -11.50 -21.18
C ASP A 389 11.18 -12.19 -21.81
N GLU A 390 11.03 -13.48 -21.55
CA GLU A 390 9.90 -14.29 -22.05
C GLU A 390 8.54 -13.73 -21.59
N GLN A 391 8.49 -13.09 -20.42
CA GLN A 391 7.27 -12.48 -19.91
C GLN A 391 6.84 -11.25 -20.73
N GLN A 392 7.77 -10.64 -21.46
CA GLN A 392 7.52 -9.48 -22.33
C GLN A 392 7.30 -9.85 -23.79
N TRP A 393 7.47 -11.12 -24.18
CA TRP A 393 7.37 -11.54 -25.58
C TRP A 393 6.03 -11.22 -26.24
N PHE A 394 4.92 -11.23 -25.50
CA PHE A 394 3.66 -10.74 -26.06
C PHE A 394 3.77 -9.25 -26.44
N TRP A 395 4.28 -8.41 -25.54
CA TRP A 395 4.35 -6.96 -25.74
C TRP A 395 5.36 -6.58 -26.81
N SER A 396 6.50 -7.25 -26.88
CA SER A 396 7.48 -7.01 -27.94
C SER A 396 6.93 -7.42 -29.32
N LYS A 397 6.26 -8.57 -29.43
CA LYS A 397 5.60 -8.99 -30.67
C LYS A 397 4.39 -8.13 -31.04
N ALA A 398 3.61 -7.68 -30.07
CA ALA A 398 2.52 -6.72 -30.30
C ALA A 398 3.08 -5.40 -30.82
N THR A 399 4.21 -4.93 -30.29
CA THR A 399 4.93 -3.74 -30.78
C THR A 399 5.38 -3.89 -32.23
N LEU A 400 5.86 -5.07 -32.64
CA LEU A 400 6.16 -5.35 -34.05
C LEU A 400 4.90 -5.31 -34.92
N GLY A 401 3.78 -5.83 -34.42
CA GLY A 401 2.48 -5.71 -35.09
C GLY A 401 2.02 -4.27 -35.24
N ASP A 402 2.14 -3.45 -34.19
CA ASP A 402 1.87 -2.01 -34.22
C ASP A 402 2.76 -1.32 -35.27
N LEU A 403 4.04 -1.70 -35.37
CA LEU A 403 4.93 -1.16 -36.38
C LEU A 403 4.48 -1.54 -37.80
N GLU A 404 4.04 -2.77 -38.04
CA GLU A 404 3.46 -3.18 -39.32
C GLU A 404 2.17 -2.41 -39.65
N VAL A 405 1.37 -2.00 -38.66
CA VAL A 405 0.22 -1.10 -38.90
C VAL A 405 0.69 0.25 -39.43
N LEU A 406 1.79 0.79 -38.89
CA LEU A 406 2.31 2.12 -39.24
C LEU A 406 3.02 2.15 -40.60
N ILE A 407 3.80 1.12 -40.95
CA ILE A 407 4.68 1.11 -42.14
C ILE A 407 4.51 -0.10 -43.07
N GLY A 408 3.83 -1.16 -42.65
CA GLY A 408 3.70 -2.43 -43.38
C GLY A 408 2.47 -2.52 -44.28
N THR A 409 1.96 -3.75 -44.48
CA THR A 409 0.75 -4.06 -45.26
C THR A 409 -0.28 -4.80 -44.40
N PRO A 410 -1.53 -4.97 -44.86
CA PRO A 410 -2.53 -5.76 -44.14
C PRO A 410 -2.06 -7.20 -43.85
N GLU A 411 -1.30 -7.81 -44.77
CA GLU A 411 -0.76 -9.15 -44.67
C GLU A 411 0.34 -9.24 -43.60
N THR A 412 1.29 -8.31 -43.60
CA THR A 412 2.39 -8.30 -42.60
C THR A 412 1.86 -7.97 -41.21
N THR A 413 0.90 -7.04 -41.12
CA THR A 413 0.17 -6.71 -39.88
C THR A 413 -0.49 -7.94 -39.28
N LYS A 414 -1.26 -8.66 -40.10
CA LYS A 414 -1.94 -9.90 -39.68
C LYS A 414 -0.94 -10.97 -39.24
N ALA A 415 0.17 -11.13 -39.96
CA ALA A 415 1.21 -12.10 -39.60
C ALA A 415 1.83 -11.78 -38.24
N ALA A 416 2.26 -10.53 -38.04
CA ALA A 416 2.90 -10.07 -36.80
C ALA A 416 1.97 -10.17 -35.59
N TYR A 417 0.70 -9.73 -35.70
CA TYR A 417 -0.24 -9.89 -34.59
C TYR A 417 -0.62 -11.33 -34.29
N LYS A 418 -0.65 -12.22 -35.30
CA LYS A 418 -0.82 -13.66 -35.04
C LYS A 418 0.35 -14.22 -34.23
N GLU A 419 1.58 -13.79 -34.48
CA GLU A 419 2.73 -14.16 -33.64
C GLU A 419 2.59 -13.64 -32.22
N ALA A 420 2.16 -12.38 -32.05
CA ALA A 420 1.95 -11.79 -30.73
C ALA A 420 0.89 -12.58 -29.93
N ILE A 421 -0.27 -12.83 -30.54
CA ILE A 421 -1.35 -13.62 -29.93
C ILE A 421 -0.83 -15.00 -29.54
N ALA A 422 -0.03 -15.67 -30.38
CA ALA A 422 0.52 -16.98 -30.07
C ALA A 422 1.45 -17.00 -28.83
N LYS A 423 1.97 -15.85 -28.37
CA LYS A 423 2.77 -15.75 -27.14
C LYS A 423 1.94 -15.59 -25.88
N ASN A 424 0.71 -15.09 -25.97
CA ASN A 424 -0.17 -14.93 -24.82
C ASN A 424 -1.65 -14.97 -25.24
N ASP A 425 -2.08 -16.12 -25.77
CA ASP A 425 -3.40 -16.29 -26.40
C ASP A 425 -4.55 -16.40 -25.40
N LYS A 426 -4.24 -16.48 -24.09
CA LYS A 426 -5.22 -16.63 -23.00
C LYS A 426 -5.45 -15.35 -22.20
N ASP A 427 -4.63 -14.31 -22.40
CA ASP A 427 -4.74 -13.07 -21.66
C ASP A 427 -5.66 -12.08 -22.39
N TRP A 428 -6.93 -12.13 -22.01
CA TRP A 428 -7.94 -11.24 -22.57
C TRP A 428 -7.60 -9.76 -22.39
N PHE A 429 -6.99 -9.36 -21.26
CA PHE A 429 -6.68 -7.95 -21.00
C PHE A 429 -5.55 -7.45 -21.89
N ALA A 430 -4.50 -8.27 -22.07
CA ALA A 430 -3.40 -7.93 -22.96
C ALA A 430 -3.88 -7.74 -24.41
N LEU A 431 -4.70 -8.69 -24.91
CA LEU A 431 -5.32 -8.62 -26.23
C LEU A 431 -6.25 -7.39 -26.38
N LYS A 432 -7.09 -7.11 -25.37
CA LYS A 432 -8.01 -5.98 -25.38
C LYS A 432 -7.26 -4.64 -25.38
N SER A 433 -6.12 -4.55 -24.68
CA SER A 433 -5.27 -3.37 -24.66
C SER A 433 -4.73 -3.05 -26.06
N SER A 434 -4.24 -4.05 -26.79
CA SER A 434 -3.79 -3.87 -28.19
C SER A 434 -4.95 -3.44 -29.12
N CYS A 435 -6.15 -3.98 -28.94
CA CYS A 435 -7.34 -3.51 -29.68
C CYS A 435 -7.66 -2.02 -29.43
N ALA A 436 -7.52 -1.54 -28.20
CA ALA A 436 -7.85 -0.15 -27.86
C ALA A 436 -6.98 0.84 -28.64
N GLN A 437 -5.69 0.50 -28.84
CA GLN A 437 -4.78 1.28 -29.67
C GLN A 437 -5.20 1.28 -31.16
N LEU A 438 -5.61 0.14 -31.70
CA LEU A 438 -6.11 0.06 -33.08
C LEU A 438 -7.45 0.80 -33.27
N GLN A 439 -8.31 0.78 -32.26
CA GLN A 439 -9.57 1.51 -32.30
C GLN A 439 -9.33 3.03 -32.33
N LEU A 440 -8.31 3.54 -31.61
CA LEU A 440 -7.87 4.93 -31.72
C LEU A 440 -7.50 5.29 -33.17
N LEU A 441 -6.71 4.43 -33.84
CA LEU A 441 -6.31 4.66 -35.24
C LEU A 441 -7.52 4.61 -36.19
N LYS A 442 -8.44 3.68 -35.95
CA LYS A 442 -9.69 3.55 -36.71
C LYS A 442 -10.56 4.80 -36.61
N ASP A 443 -10.72 5.35 -35.41
CA ASP A 443 -11.54 6.57 -35.19
C ASP A 443 -11.01 7.77 -35.97
N LEU A 444 -9.70 7.81 -36.24
CA LEU A 444 -9.02 8.86 -36.99
C LEU A 444 -8.83 8.53 -38.49
N ASP A 445 -9.45 7.45 -38.96
CA ASP A 445 -9.33 6.95 -40.34
C ASP A 445 -7.87 6.79 -40.80
N PHE A 446 -7.00 6.39 -39.87
CA PHE A 446 -5.59 6.17 -40.16
C PHE A 446 -5.40 4.78 -40.76
N ARG A 447 -5.00 4.71 -42.04
CA ARG A 447 -4.68 3.46 -42.77
C ARG A 447 -5.73 2.34 -42.53
N PRO A 448 -6.98 2.54 -43.00
CA PRO A 448 -8.11 1.68 -42.65
C PRO A 448 -7.90 0.19 -42.97
N ASP A 449 -7.19 -0.14 -44.06
CA ASP A 449 -6.94 -1.53 -44.44
C ASP A 449 -6.01 -2.27 -43.47
N THR A 450 -4.91 -1.62 -43.03
CA THR A 450 -3.96 -2.24 -42.08
C THR A 450 -4.56 -2.31 -40.68
N VAL A 451 -5.21 -1.24 -40.23
CA VAL A 451 -5.92 -1.21 -38.94
C VAL A 451 -7.05 -2.24 -38.91
N GLY A 452 -7.84 -2.35 -39.98
CA GLY A 452 -8.90 -3.35 -40.12
C GLY A 452 -8.37 -4.77 -40.05
N ALA A 453 -7.25 -5.07 -40.70
CA ALA A 453 -6.60 -6.39 -40.62
C ALA A 453 -6.12 -6.73 -39.20
N GLY A 454 -5.58 -5.74 -38.48
CA GLY A 454 -5.20 -5.89 -37.07
C GLY A 454 -6.39 -6.17 -36.16
N LEU A 455 -7.44 -5.34 -36.24
CA LEU A 455 -8.67 -5.50 -35.45
C LEU A 455 -9.32 -6.86 -35.68
N ALA A 456 -9.47 -7.29 -36.94
CA ALA A 456 -10.03 -8.60 -37.28
C ALA A 456 -9.24 -9.77 -36.69
N THR A 457 -7.92 -9.60 -36.53
CA THR A 457 -7.04 -10.63 -35.96
C THR A 457 -7.27 -10.77 -34.46
N PHE A 458 -7.32 -9.66 -33.71
CA PHE A 458 -7.60 -9.69 -32.27
C PHE A 458 -9.07 -10.03 -31.95
N ASP A 459 -10.04 -9.51 -32.71
CA ASP A 459 -11.46 -9.83 -32.50
C ASP A 459 -11.71 -11.34 -32.59
N ARG A 460 -11.08 -12.02 -33.57
CA ARG A 460 -11.15 -13.48 -33.70
C ARG A 460 -10.50 -14.22 -32.52
N ALA A 461 -9.46 -13.66 -31.90
CA ALA A 461 -8.83 -14.25 -30.73
C ALA A 461 -9.69 -14.02 -29.47
N LEU A 462 -10.16 -12.79 -29.26
CA LEU A 462 -11.01 -12.41 -28.14
C LEU A 462 -12.34 -13.18 -28.13
N GLN A 463 -12.95 -13.47 -29.28
CA GLN A 463 -14.16 -14.30 -29.38
C GLN A 463 -13.99 -15.73 -28.86
N LYS A 464 -12.76 -16.24 -28.77
CA LYS A 464 -12.47 -17.58 -28.25
C LYS A 464 -12.20 -17.60 -26.74
N LEU A 465 -12.10 -16.42 -26.12
CA LEU A 465 -11.79 -16.28 -24.71
C LEU A 465 -13.03 -15.94 -23.92
N GLU A 466 -13.12 -16.51 -22.73
CA GLU A 466 -14.03 -16.03 -21.71
C GLU A 466 -13.58 -14.63 -21.26
N LYS A 467 -14.54 -13.72 -21.10
CA LYS A 467 -14.24 -12.38 -20.64
C LYS A 467 -13.86 -12.48 -19.17
N PRO A 468 -12.83 -11.78 -18.66
CA PRO A 468 -12.45 -11.86 -17.25
C PRO A 468 -13.58 -11.51 -16.25
N ASP A 469 -14.59 -10.76 -16.70
CA ASP A 469 -15.83 -10.50 -15.93
C ASP A 469 -16.65 -11.78 -15.66
N ASP A 470 -16.34 -12.90 -16.32
CA ASP A 470 -16.93 -14.23 -16.07
C ASP A 470 -16.32 -14.89 -14.81
N ARG A 471 -15.22 -14.37 -14.26
CA ARG A 471 -14.77 -14.74 -12.90
C ARG A 471 -15.67 -14.07 -11.88
N TRP A 472 -16.41 -14.87 -11.12
CA TRP A 472 -17.32 -14.38 -10.08
C TRP A 472 -16.69 -13.28 -9.22
N ARG A 473 -17.31 -12.10 -9.23
CA ARG A 473 -17.03 -10.99 -8.32
C ARG A 473 -18.30 -10.68 -7.53
N PRO A 474 -18.20 -10.39 -6.24
CA PRO A 474 -19.39 -10.04 -5.48
C PRO A 474 -20.03 -8.76 -6.02
N ARG A 475 -21.36 -8.80 -6.14
CA ARG A 475 -22.16 -7.61 -6.40
C ARG A 475 -22.12 -6.68 -5.18
N GLN A 476 -22.36 -7.22 -3.99
CA GLN A 476 -22.18 -6.53 -2.70
C GLN A 476 -21.30 -7.36 -1.75
N VAL A 477 -20.63 -6.68 -0.80
CA VAL A 477 -19.88 -7.32 0.28
C VAL A 477 -20.49 -6.93 1.62
N PHE A 478 -21.08 -7.89 2.32
CA PHE A 478 -21.60 -7.74 3.68
C PHE A 478 -20.51 -8.06 4.69
N LEU A 479 -20.02 -7.03 5.36
CA LEU A 479 -19.06 -7.16 6.46
C LEU A 479 -19.83 -7.23 7.77
N PHE A 480 -19.53 -8.21 8.62
CA PHE A 480 -20.18 -8.34 9.93
C PHE A 480 -19.17 -8.37 11.08
N SER A 481 -19.51 -7.66 12.15
CA SER A 481 -18.86 -7.75 13.46
C SER A 481 -19.92 -7.57 14.55
N GLY A 482 -19.92 -8.42 15.57
CA GLY A 482 -20.92 -8.33 16.62
C GLY A 482 -20.54 -9.06 17.89
N HIS A 483 -21.33 -8.84 18.93
CA HIS A 483 -21.10 -9.47 20.23
C HIS A 483 -21.38 -10.97 20.19
N MET A 484 -20.54 -11.72 20.91
CA MET A 484 -20.90 -13.07 21.34
C MET A 484 -22.02 -13.01 22.37
N ILE A 485 -22.79 -14.11 22.49
CA ILE A 485 -23.71 -14.26 23.62
C ILE A 485 -22.94 -14.09 24.93
N ASP A 486 -23.53 -13.36 25.86
CA ASP A 486 -22.92 -13.13 27.16
C ASP A 486 -22.75 -14.44 27.94
N ALA A 487 -21.69 -14.51 28.75
CA ALA A 487 -21.63 -15.54 29.77
C ALA A 487 -22.73 -15.26 30.81
N PRO A 488 -23.34 -16.30 31.42
CA PRO A 488 -24.43 -16.11 32.39
C PRO A 488 -24.09 -15.14 33.54
N GLU A 489 -22.81 -15.06 33.91
CA GLU A 489 -22.32 -14.25 35.02
C GLU A 489 -21.73 -12.89 34.61
N ARG A 490 -21.94 -12.44 33.37
CA ARG A 490 -21.37 -11.17 32.90
C ARG A 490 -21.98 -9.99 33.70
N PRO A 491 -21.15 -9.15 34.37
CA PRO A 491 -21.67 -8.08 35.24
C PRO A 491 -22.47 -6.99 34.51
N THR A 492 -22.05 -6.66 33.28
CA THR A 492 -22.74 -5.69 32.42
C THR A 492 -23.10 -6.39 31.11
N PRO A 493 -24.38 -6.73 30.91
CA PRO A 493 -24.81 -7.44 29.72
C PRO A 493 -24.63 -6.57 28.46
N ARG A 494 -24.13 -7.19 27.38
CA ARG A 494 -23.96 -6.59 26.05
C ARG A 494 -24.82 -7.28 25.01
N PHE A 495 -24.92 -8.60 25.08
CA PHE A 495 -25.80 -9.41 24.27
C PHE A 495 -26.30 -10.65 25.04
N PRO A 496 -27.38 -10.49 25.84
CA PRO A 496 -27.98 -11.56 26.63
C PRO A 496 -28.59 -12.68 25.76
N ALA A 497 -28.65 -13.90 26.31
CA ALA A 497 -29.17 -15.08 25.61
C ALA A 497 -30.65 -14.97 25.20
N ASP A 498 -31.49 -14.30 25.98
CA ASP A 498 -32.92 -14.07 25.68
C ASP A 498 -33.13 -13.12 24.49
N LYS A 499 -32.11 -12.36 24.09
CA LYS A 499 -32.14 -11.44 22.94
C LYS A 499 -31.73 -12.09 21.63
N GLU A 500 -31.33 -13.36 21.65
CA GLU A 500 -30.84 -14.10 20.48
C GLU A 500 -31.84 -14.08 19.32
N SER A 501 -33.11 -14.42 19.59
CA SER A 501 -34.16 -14.52 18.57
C SER A 501 -34.45 -13.16 17.90
N ILE A 502 -34.47 -12.09 18.70
CA ILE A 502 -34.70 -10.72 18.24
C ILE A 502 -33.52 -10.23 17.39
N ALA A 503 -32.29 -10.50 17.82
CA ALA A 503 -31.09 -10.18 17.05
C ALA A 503 -31.09 -10.93 15.69
N ALA A 504 -31.41 -12.22 15.68
CA ALA A 504 -31.50 -13.02 14.46
C ALA A 504 -32.52 -12.44 13.47
N GLN A 505 -33.68 -12.01 13.98
CA GLN A 505 -34.70 -11.34 13.17
C GLN A 505 -34.19 -10.02 12.58
N LYS A 506 -33.61 -9.14 13.41
CA LYS A 506 -33.08 -7.84 12.95
C LYS A 506 -31.96 -8.00 11.92
N ILE A 507 -31.05 -8.97 12.09
CA ILE A 507 -30.00 -9.29 11.12
C ILE A 507 -30.61 -9.76 9.80
N SER A 508 -31.61 -10.65 9.86
CA SER A 508 -32.33 -11.11 8.68
C SER A 508 -33.06 -9.96 7.96
N GLU A 509 -33.70 -9.05 8.70
CA GLU A 509 -34.36 -7.87 8.15
C GLU A 509 -33.35 -6.93 7.47
N ALA A 510 -32.19 -6.67 8.09
CA ALA A 510 -31.12 -5.88 7.49
C ALA A 510 -30.65 -6.46 6.15
N LEU A 511 -30.34 -7.76 6.12
CA LEU A 511 -29.95 -8.46 4.88
C LEU A 511 -31.06 -8.43 3.81
N LYS A 512 -32.33 -8.48 4.22
CA LYS A 512 -33.47 -8.35 3.29
C LYS A 512 -33.54 -6.95 2.69
N GLN A 513 -33.40 -5.91 3.52
CA GLN A 513 -33.45 -4.51 3.07
C GLN A 513 -32.31 -4.18 2.10
N LEU A 514 -31.14 -4.76 2.31
CA LEU A 514 -29.98 -4.63 1.43
C LEU A 514 -30.05 -5.56 0.20
N GLY A 515 -31.13 -6.33 0.04
CA GLY A 515 -31.35 -7.21 -1.09
C GLY A 515 -30.29 -8.30 -1.24
N ALA A 516 -29.79 -8.85 -0.12
CA ALA A 516 -28.73 -9.87 -0.12
C ALA A 516 -29.16 -11.16 -0.83
N GLY A 517 -28.29 -11.71 -1.68
CA GLY A 517 -28.55 -12.90 -2.48
C GLY A 517 -27.29 -13.67 -2.94
N PRO A 518 -27.42 -14.61 -3.89
CA PRO A 518 -26.35 -15.56 -4.27
C PRO A 518 -25.16 -14.95 -5.00
N GLU A 519 -25.27 -13.70 -5.47
CA GLU A 519 -24.18 -12.97 -6.12
C GLU A 519 -23.36 -12.13 -5.13
N ASP A 520 -23.71 -12.15 -3.84
CA ASP A 520 -23.06 -11.34 -2.82
C ASP A 520 -22.11 -12.17 -1.95
N LEU A 521 -21.15 -11.50 -1.32
CA LEU A 521 -20.19 -12.08 -0.36
C LEU A 521 -20.52 -11.61 1.06
N ALA A 522 -20.44 -12.52 2.03
CA ALA A 522 -20.51 -12.20 3.46
C ALA A 522 -19.21 -12.59 4.17
N LEU A 523 -18.68 -11.65 4.98
CA LEU A 523 -17.42 -11.78 5.72
C LEU A 523 -17.71 -11.67 7.23
N THR A 524 -17.31 -12.68 8.00
CA THR A 524 -17.57 -12.82 9.45
C THR A 524 -16.60 -13.83 10.06
N GLN A 525 -16.52 -13.94 11.39
CA GLN A 525 -15.62 -14.91 12.05
C GLN A 525 -16.27 -16.27 12.34
N GLY A 526 -17.61 -16.30 12.44
CA GLY A 526 -18.36 -17.50 12.82
C GLY A 526 -18.37 -17.81 14.33
N ALA A 527 -18.21 -16.80 15.19
CA ALA A 527 -18.32 -16.96 16.65
C ALA A 527 -19.78 -17.18 17.12
N CYS A 528 -19.95 -17.73 18.33
CA CYS A 528 -21.27 -17.85 18.96
C CYS A 528 -21.95 -16.48 19.11
N GLY A 529 -23.27 -16.41 18.98
CA GLY A 529 -23.98 -15.12 18.94
C GLY A 529 -23.99 -14.49 17.55
N GLY A 530 -23.68 -13.20 17.46
CA GLY A 530 -23.93 -12.38 16.27
C GLY A 530 -23.38 -12.98 14.96
N ASP A 531 -22.13 -13.42 14.94
CA ASP A 531 -21.47 -13.94 13.74
C ASP A 531 -22.15 -15.21 13.17
N LEU A 532 -22.53 -16.17 14.03
CA LEU A 532 -23.27 -17.35 13.59
C LEU A 532 -24.71 -17.01 13.20
N LEU A 533 -25.39 -16.11 13.91
CA LEU A 533 -26.73 -15.64 13.52
C LEU A 533 -26.71 -14.98 12.13
N PHE A 534 -25.70 -14.16 11.87
CA PHE A 534 -25.46 -13.55 10.56
C PHE A 534 -25.14 -14.59 9.49
N THR A 535 -24.25 -15.54 9.78
CA THR A 535 -23.92 -16.64 8.86
C THR A 535 -25.17 -17.41 8.45
N GLU A 536 -26.01 -17.80 9.41
CA GLU A 536 -27.24 -18.54 9.14
C GLU A 536 -28.24 -17.72 8.29
N ALA A 537 -28.39 -16.43 8.58
CA ALA A 537 -29.25 -15.53 7.81
C ALA A 537 -28.76 -15.32 6.37
N CYS A 538 -27.44 -15.29 6.16
CA CYS A 538 -26.80 -15.27 4.84
C CYS A 538 -27.03 -16.58 4.08
N GLN A 539 -26.82 -17.73 4.72
CA GLN A 539 -27.02 -19.05 4.12
C GLN A 539 -28.48 -19.28 3.70
N HIS A 540 -29.45 -18.81 4.50
CA HIS A 540 -30.87 -18.85 4.13
C HIS A 540 -31.17 -18.06 2.85
N ARG A 541 -30.43 -16.98 2.59
CA ARG A 541 -30.51 -16.16 1.36
C ARG A 541 -29.55 -16.62 0.25
N LYS A 542 -28.84 -17.73 0.47
CA LYS A 542 -27.83 -18.28 -0.43
C LYS A 542 -26.64 -17.35 -0.71
N VAL A 543 -26.40 -16.37 0.16
CA VAL A 543 -25.20 -15.50 0.10
C VAL A 543 -23.96 -16.36 0.29
N ILE A 544 -22.89 -16.09 -0.47
CA ILE A 544 -21.62 -16.81 -0.31
C ILE A 544 -20.95 -16.31 0.97
N VAL A 545 -20.69 -17.20 1.93
CA VAL A 545 -20.08 -16.84 3.21
C VAL A 545 -18.61 -17.29 3.23
N GLN A 546 -17.74 -16.40 3.70
CA GLN A 546 -16.33 -16.66 3.97
C GLN A 546 -16.05 -16.36 5.44
N TRP A 547 -15.51 -17.35 6.16
CA TRP A 547 -15.02 -17.15 7.52
C TRP A 547 -13.54 -16.79 7.53
N LEU A 548 -13.20 -15.71 8.21
CA LEU A 548 -11.83 -15.35 8.59
C LEU A 548 -11.75 -15.43 10.11
N GLN A 549 -10.84 -16.24 10.65
CA GLN A 549 -10.78 -16.54 12.08
C GLN A 549 -9.48 -16.03 12.73
N PRO A 550 -9.54 -15.49 13.97
CA PRO A 550 -8.37 -15.01 14.69
C PRO A 550 -7.41 -16.12 15.15
N PHE A 551 -7.91 -17.37 15.19
CA PHE A 551 -7.16 -18.55 15.61
C PHE A 551 -7.38 -19.68 14.62
N ASP A 552 -6.54 -20.70 14.70
CA ASP A 552 -6.84 -21.97 14.05
C ASP A 552 -8.14 -22.56 14.60
N GLU A 553 -8.86 -23.26 13.72
CA GLU A 553 -10.23 -23.68 13.98
C GLU A 553 -10.43 -24.41 15.33
N PRO A 554 -9.57 -25.37 15.75
CA PRO A 554 -9.75 -26.03 17.04
C PRO A 554 -9.70 -25.05 18.22
N ALA A 555 -8.79 -24.09 18.18
CA ALA A 555 -8.66 -23.05 19.21
C ALA A 555 -9.83 -22.05 19.13
N PHE A 556 -10.27 -21.70 17.93
CA PHE A 556 -11.43 -20.84 17.71
C PHE A 556 -12.71 -21.46 18.27
N ILE A 557 -12.96 -22.76 18.02
CA ILE A 557 -14.12 -23.47 18.57
C ILE A 557 -14.12 -23.40 20.09
N GLN A 558 -12.97 -23.66 20.73
CA GLN A 558 -12.85 -23.63 22.19
C GLN A 558 -13.11 -22.23 22.77
N LYS A 559 -12.50 -21.20 22.19
CA LYS A 559 -12.54 -19.83 22.73
C LYS A 559 -13.82 -19.05 22.38
N SER A 560 -14.38 -19.30 21.20
CA SER A 560 -15.39 -18.41 20.59
C SER A 560 -16.70 -19.10 20.23
N VAL A 561 -16.80 -20.43 20.36
CA VAL A 561 -17.99 -21.19 19.98
C VAL A 561 -18.55 -21.99 21.15
N ILE A 562 -17.83 -23.02 21.61
CA ILE A 562 -18.29 -23.94 22.66
C ILE A 562 -18.28 -23.28 24.04
N CYS A 563 -17.59 -22.15 24.20
CA CYS A 563 -17.56 -21.37 25.44
C CYS A 563 -18.93 -20.86 25.89
N ARG A 564 -19.98 -21.01 25.06
CA ARG A 564 -21.40 -20.75 25.38
C ARG A 564 -22.30 -21.98 25.28
N GLY A 565 -21.73 -23.18 25.26
CA GLY A 565 -22.44 -24.46 25.31
C GLY A 565 -22.46 -25.23 23.98
N GLU A 566 -22.81 -26.52 24.06
CA GLU A 566 -22.81 -27.45 22.92
C GLU A 566 -23.80 -27.07 21.80
N VAL A 567 -24.85 -26.32 22.13
CA VAL A 567 -25.81 -25.80 21.12
C VAL A 567 -25.09 -24.96 20.07
N TRP A 568 -24.15 -24.09 20.48
CA TRP A 568 -23.40 -23.25 19.55
C TRP A 568 -22.39 -24.05 18.73
N ARG A 569 -21.78 -25.10 19.29
CA ARG A 569 -20.91 -26.01 18.53
C ARG A 569 -21.69 -26.74 17.43
N ASN A 570 -22.88 -27.24 17.75
CA ASN A 570 -23.73 -27.90 16.76
C ASN A 570 -24.14 -26.95 15.62
N ARG A 571 -24.50 -25.71 15.95
CA ARG A 571 -24.80 -24.67 14.95
C ARG A 571 -23.58 -24.32 14.10
N TYR A 572 -22.42 -24.16 14.72
CA TYR A 572 -21.16 -23.91 14.02
C TYR A 572 -20.85 -25.02 13.00
N LEU A 573 -20.93 -26.29 13.41
CA LEU A 573 -20.69 -27.43 12.52
C LEU A 573 -21.71 -27.50 11.38
N ALA A 574 -22.99 -27.22 11.68
CA ALA A 574 -24.05 -27.18 10.67
C ALA A 574 -23.88 -26.03 9.67
N ALA A 575 -23.43 -24.85 10.13
CA ALA A 575 -23.12 -23.71 9.30
C ALA A 575 -21.86 -23.97 8.45
N LYS A 576 -20.79 -24.51 9.07
CA LYS A 576 -19.54 -24.89 8.39
C LYS A 576 -19.79 -25.84 7.22
N ALA A 577 -20.63 -26.85 7.43
CA ALA A 577 -20.95 -27.84 6.40
C ALA A 577 -21.58 -27.24 5.12
N LYS A 578 -22.09 -26.00 5.19
CA LYS A 578 -22.71 -25.29 4.07
C LYS A 578 -21.81 -24.21 3.46
N LEU A 579 -20.60 -24.01 3.98
CA LEU A 579 -19.66 -23.05 3.41
C LEU A 579 -19.16 -23.55 2.05
N THR A 580 -19.19 -22.67 1.05
CA THR A 580 -18.64 -22.93 -0.29
C THR A 580 -17.18 -22.49 -0.42
N ARG A 581 -16.67 -21.76 0.58
CA ARG A 581 -15.27 -21.36 0.70
C ARG A 581 -14.67 -21.90 2.00
N GLY A 582 -13.42 -22.35 1.93
CA GLY A 582 -12.70 -22.86 3.10
C GLY A 582 -12.48 -21.77 4.16
N ILE A 583 -12.45 -22.17 5.43
CA ILE A 583 -12.13 -21.27 6.55
C ILE A 583 -10.67 -20.82 6.40
N ARG A 584 -10.39 -19.54 6.61
CA ARG A 584 -9.03 -19.00 6.62
C ARG A 584 -8.68 -18.54 8.03
N SER A 585 -7.58 -19.02 8.60
CA SER A 585 -7.12 -18.62 9.94
C SER A 585 -6.00 -17.58 9.86
N ALA A 586 -6.04 -16.58 10.74
CA ALA A 586 -5.00 -15.55 10.81
C ALA A 586 -3.60 -16.13 11.10
N PRO A 587 -3.41 -17.15 11.97
CA PRO A 587 -2.10 -17.78 12.17
C PRO A 587 -1.49 -18.37 10.90
N GLU A 588 -2.31 -19.01 10.04
CA GLU A 588 -1.84 -19.60 8.79
C GLU A 588 -1.55 -18.50 7.74
N GLN A 589 -2.48 -17.56 7.56
CA GLN A 589 -2.41 -16.59 6.46
C GLN A 589 -1.49 -15.41 6.79
N LEU A 590 -1.54 -14.92 8.02
CA LEU A 590 -0.88 -13.70 8.47
C LEU A 590 0.26 -13.96 9.49
N GLY A 591 0.40 -15.19 10.00
CA GLY A 591 1.34 -15.50 11.08
C GLY A 591 0.82 -15.12 12.47
N PRO A 592 1.65 -15.24 13.53
CA PRO A 592 1.25 -14.83 14.88
C PRO A 592 0.99 -13.32 14.96
N PRO A 593 0.06 -12.86 15.81
CA PRO A 593 -0.16 -11.43 16.02
C PRO A 593 1.09 -10.77 16.61
N PRO A 594 1.41 -9.52 16.24
CA PRO A 594 2.48 -8.76 16.88
C PRO A 594 2.25 -8.60 18.40
N LYS A 595 3.32 -8.33 19.15
CA LYS A 595 3.24 -8.14 20.61
C LYS A 595 2.25 -7.01 20.96
N GLY A 596 1.33 -7.29 21.87
CA GLY A 596 0.31 -6.33 22.34
C GLY A 596 -0.89 -6.14 21.40
N VAL A 597 -0.93 -6.80 20.23
CA VAL A 597 -2.07 -6.75 19.32
C VAL A 597 -3.10 -7.81 19.74
N ASP A 598 -4.34 -7.39 19.96
CA ASP A 598 -5.43 -8.33 20.24
C ASP A 598 -5.79 -9.14 18.99
N PRO A 599 -5.82 -10.50 19.06
CA PRO A 599 -6.12 -11.34 17.90
C PRO A 599 -7.50 -11.08 17.27
N PHE A 600 -8.51 -10.69 18.06
CA PHE A 600 -9.85 -10.42 17.54
C PHE A 600 -9.90 -9.08 16.82
N GLU A 601 -9.29 -8.03 17.37
CA GLU A 601 -9.15 -6.72 16.72
C GLU A 601 -8.37 -6.85 15.41
N ARG A 602 -7.27 -7.60 15.40
CA ARG A 602 -6.52 -7.94 14.18
C ARG A 602 -7.40 -8.64 13.14
N CYS A 603 -8.20 -9.62 13.55
CA CYS A 603 -9.07 -10.35 12.64
C CYS A 603 -10.21 -9.47 12.09
N ASN A 604 -10.76 -8.57 12.90
CA ASN A 604 -11.72 -7.57 12.45
C ASN A 604 -11.11 -6.59 11.41
N LEU A 605 -9.87 -6.15 11.63
CA LEU A 605 -9.14 -5.36 10.64
C LEU A 605 -8.92 -6.15 9.34
N TRP A 606 -8.58 -7.43 9.45
CA TRP A 606 -8.45 -8.32 8.30
C TRP A 606 -9.76 -8.49 7.53
N LEU A 607 -10.89 -8.64 8.22
CA LEU A 607 -12.23 -8.66 7.62
C LEU A 607 -12.52 -7.35 6.88
N LEU A 608 -12.24 -6.20 7.50
CA LEU A 608 -12.44 -4.87 6.91
C LEU A 608 -11.60 -4.68 5.64
N TYR A 609 -10.30 -4.93 5.68
CA TYR A 609 -9.42 -4.79 4.52
C TYR A 609 -9.75 -5.78 3.42
N THR A 610 -10.15 -7.01 3.77
CA THR A 610 -10.65 -7.98 2.79
C THR A 610 -11.92 -7.47 2.10
N ALA A 611 -12.83 -6.82 2.84
CA ALA A 611 -14.04 -6.24 2.27
C ALA A 611 -13.72 -5.07 1.33
N LEU A 612 -12.90 -4.11 1.78
CA LEU A 612 -12.53 -2.92 1.00
C LEU A 612 -11.75 -3.27 -0.27
N ALA A 613 -10.96 -4.34 -0.24
CA ALA A 613 -10.21 -4.84 -1.40
C ALA A 613 -11.10 -5.33 -2.56
N TYR A 614 -12.40 -5.56 -2.35
CA TYR A 614 -13.36 -5.87 -3.43
C TYR A 614 -14.00 -4.64 -4.07
N GLY A 615 -13.74 -3.44 -3.54
CA GLY A 615 -14.34 -2.18 -3.94
C GLY A 615 -15.05 -1.51 -2.77
N VAL A 616 -14.60 -0.32 -2.41
CA VAL A 616 -15.10 0.45 -1.26
C VAL A 616 -16.62 0.67 -1.37
N ASP A 617 -17.10 1.03 -2.56
CA ASP A 617 -18.51 1.28 -2.90
C ASP A 617 -19.44 0.07 -2.68
N LYS A 618 -18.90 -1.15 -2.65
CA LYS A 618 -19.66 -2.40 -2.49
C LYS A 618 -19.85 -2.83 -1.04
N VAL A 619 -19.15 -2.18 -0.10
CA VAL A 619 -19.10 -2.63 1.29
C VAL A 619 -20.31 -2.12 2.07
N HIS A 620 -21.04 -3.06 2.68
CA HIS A 620 -22.12 -2.80 3.63
C HIS A 620 -21.74 -3.42 4.98
N PHE A 621 -21.52 -2.57 5.99
CA PHE A 621 -21.19 -3.04 7.32
C PHE A 621 -22.47 -3.23 8.15
N ILE A 622 -22.67 -4.44 8.67
CA ILE A 622 -23.76 -4.77 9.59
C ILE A 622 -23.13 -5.11 10.93
N CYS A 623 -23.50 -4.40 11.99
CA CYS A 623 -22.94 -4.67 13.32
C CYS A 623 -24.00 -4.86 14.38
N LEU A 624 -23.79 -5.86 15.24
CA LEU A 624 -24.57 -6.12 16.45
C LEU A 624 -23.76 -5.66 17.65
N TRP A 625 -23.98 -4.42 18.06
CA TRP A 625 -23.04 -3.71 18.93
C TRP A 625 -23.79 -2.81 19.93
N ASP A 626 -23.33 -2.75 21.17
CA ASP A 626 -23.93 -1.96 22.26
C ASP A 626 -23.46 -0.49 22.26
N GLY A 627 -22.67 -0.08 21.26
CA GLY A 627 -22.06 1.24 21.23
C GLY A 627 -20.84 1.39 22.15
N GLY A 628 -20.39 0.32 22.83
CA GLY A 628 -19.23 0.33 23.73
C GLY A 628 -18.08 -0.58 23.27
N GLY A 629 -16.82 -0.18 23.50
CA GLY A 629 -15.64 -0.95 23.08
C GLY A 629 -14.47 -0.05 22.66
N GLY A 630 -13.25 -0.58 22.70
CA GLY A 630 -11.99 0.17 22.79
C GLY A 630 -11.62 1.11 21.64
N ASP A 631 -10.73 2.05 21.93
CA ASP A 631 -10.19 3.08 21.03
C ASP A 631 -9.09 2.53 20.07
N GLY A 632 -8.92 1.20 20.02
CA GLY A 632 -7.87 0.52 19.26
C GLY A 632 -8.26 0.24 17.79
N PRO A 633 -7.28 0.19 16.87
CA PRO A 633 -7.52 -0.21 15.49
C PRO A 633 -8.03 -1.66 15.42
N GLY A 634 -9.14 -1.87 14.69
CA GLY A 634 -9.77 -3.19 14.56
C GLY A 634 -10.92 -3.48 15.54
N GLY A 635 -11.21 -2.59 16.49
CA GLY A 635 -12.45 -2.66 17.27
C GLY A 635 -13.72 -2.51 16.41
N THR A 636 -14.87 -2.98 16.88
CA THR A 636 -16.16 -2.78 16.18
C THR A 636 -16.48 -1.30 15.98
N ALA A 637 -16.10 -0.44 16.94
CA ALA A 637 -16.20 1.02 16.82
C ALA A 637 -15.33 1.56 15.68
N HIS A 638 -14.08 1.11 15.57
CA HIS A 638 -13.18 1.46 14.47
C HIS A 638 -13.76 1.05 13.11
N MET A 639 -14.23 -0.19 12.97
CA MET A 639 -14.88 -0.65 11.73
C MET A 639 -16.12 0.18 11.38
N TYR A 640 -16.93 0.54 12.38
CA TYR A 640 -18.08 1.42 12.20
C TYR A 640 -17.63 2.77 11.61
N GLN A 641 -16.65 3.42 12.22
CA GLN A 641 -16.20 4.74 11.77
C GLN A 641 -15.55 4.69 10.39
N GLU A 642 -14.70 3.70 10.12
CA GLU A 642 -14.04 3.53 8.82
C GLU A 642 -15.06 3.37 7.68
N VAL A 643 -16.02 2.44 7.82
CA VAL A 643 -17.04 2.24 6.78
C VAL A 643 -17.99 3.44 6.71
N LYS A 644 -18.37 4.02 7.84
CA LYS A 644 -19.25 5.20 7.87
C LYS A 644 -18.60 6.40 7.18
N GLY A 645 -17.30 6.64 7.39
CA GLY A 645 -16.55 7.73 6.80
C GLY A 645 -16.33 7.57 5.30
N ARG A 646 -16.17 6.33 4.81
CA ARG A 646 -15.87 6.04 3.40
C ARG A 646 -17.11 5.91 2.52
N THR A 647 -18.14 5.21 2.99
CA THR A 647 -19.32 4.86 2.17
C THR A 647 -20.63 5.31 2.79
N GLY A 648 -20.67 5.48 4.11
CA GLY A 648 -21.91 5.72 4.85
C GLY A 648 -22.79 4.48 5.03
N ASN A 649 -22.44 3.35 4.40
CA ASN A 649 -23.23 2.11 4.33
C ASN A 649 -23.08 1.25 5.59
N VAL A 650 -23.62 1.75 6.71
CA VAL A 650 -23.59 1.07 8.00
C VAL A 650 -25.00 0.80 8.50
N THR A 651 -25.28 -0.47 8.82
CA THR A 651 -26.49 -0.92 9.53
C THR A 651 -26.10 -1.30 10.95
N TRP A 652 -26.41 -0.43 11.91
CA TRP A 652 -26.13 -0.68 13.32
C TRP A 652 -27.38 -1.23 14.02
N ILE A 653 -27.25 -2.45 14.52
CA ILE A 653 -28.23 -3.11 15.37
C ILE A 653 -27.77 -2.91 16.82
N ASP A 654 -28.32 -1.89 17.46
CA ASP A 654 -28.00 -1.57 18.85
C ASP A 654 -28.49 -2.69 19.77
N SER A 655 -27.54 -3.43 20.37
CA SER A 655 -27.86 -4.59 21.21
C SER A 655 -28.56 -4.23 22.53
N ARG A 656 -28.50 -2.95 22.93
CA ARG A 656 -29.22 -2.42 24.11
C ARG A 656 -30.71 -2.23 23.85
N ASN A 657 -31.10 -2.17 22.58
CA ASN A 657 -32.49 -1.94 22.12
C ASN A 657 -33.12 -3.23 21.55
N LEU A 658 -32.65 -4.39 21.97
CA LEU A 658 -33.19 -5.71 21.60
C LEU A 658 -34.27 -6.16 22.57
#